data_AF-A0A4C2E2B8-F1
#
_entry.id   AF-A0A4C2E2B8-F1
#
_cell.length_a   1.000
_cell.length_b   1.000
_cell.length_c   1.000
_cell.angle_alpha   90.00
_cell.angle_beta   90.00
_cell.angle_gamma   90.00
#
_symmetry.space_group_name_H-M   'P 1'
#
loop_
_entity.id
_entity.type
_entity.pdbx_description
1 polymer ?
#
loop_
_entity_poly.entity_id
_entity_poly.type
_entity_poly.pdbx_seq_one_letter_code
_entity_poly.pdbx_strand_id
1 'polypeptide(L)'
;MSDQRIFARYKAAEIKAELQNFDAKRSKFSANKRKVALRKIIANLKMGNYNEMALLYPEVLKFWQVEDDMEVKRICHEYVKSLGAAKPQSAKEALGAVLDDLDSRNEDIQIMSLRTLSAVTSLEYVNEAFKAVGYILARRGVPQNLLKTAILLLKHMDDVDHNRVSRILHLLCEIFERQLASPTVQVAALHTVCVIHEKNKDLNPLNLDLDVAMGMLDLLPRLNEWDKALVLESLTTSAVPQTHSDVYGMIELVLPQLQHANTYVALNAFRFIAYLLNYAEHVNEGLIRRFSNSIVSLLNKPPELEFLVLRNIILLLLSRGAPLLKLDVSFFFIEYNDPIYIKDTKLECLYLSADHEILPRILEELVQYATDIDIQMSRKAIRAIGNLAVKLNEEAAHDCVDALLELLDFGVDYVVQEIISVFRNILRKHPKKFESIISELVKYSEFVQEPESKNAMIWIITNYSYTLPNYLDFFQVFFSDIVEETSEVQFSILTSSVKFFIRNPNYQTEKLCINTLKQCTEEINNPDLRDRAFMYWRLLSLAQSTKSNLLSNDAMRRLIDGELPAIQLNTKLDPAVLEELELNIGTVSSIYLKPVSQIFRNTRTKSLLPSPILNSNKDNLKVINDGATSLNFDVFDKVPEWETIDHNDNATLASSRRTKTMMNDYDKPAEKVNHLKGRRKSSSAGPSALTRKPSMLVRKLSMKKPF
;
A
#
# COMPACT_ATOMS: atom_id res chain seq x y z
N MET A 1 4.00 11.53 49.67
CA MET A 1 2.80 10.68 49.47
C MET A 1 2.86 10.19 48.04
N SER A 2 2.99 8.88 47.84
CA SER A 2 3.40 8.29 46.56
C SER A 2 2.38 8.45 45.42
N ASP A 3 2.87 8.74 44.21
CA ASP A 3 2.05 8.86 42.99
C ASP A 3 1.30 7.57 42.64
N GLN A 4 1.72 6.42 43.18
CA GLN A 4 0.98 5.15 43.16
C GLN A 4 -0.47 5.28 43.68
N ARG A 5 -0.76 6.23 44.59
CA ARG A 5 -2.13 6.50 45.07
C ARG A 5 -2.96 7.37 44.12
N ILE A 6 -2.39 7.89 43.03
CA ILE A 6 -3.14 8.66 42.02
C ILE A 6 -3.81 7.70 41.02
N PHE A 7 -3.14 6.58 40.72
CA PHE A 7 -3.59 5.56 39.76
C PHE A 7 -4.41 4.43 40.41
N ALA A 8 -5.35 4.79 41.30
CA ALA A 8 -6.31 3.85 41.87
C ALA A 8 -7.72 4.14 41.33
N ARG A 9 -8.55 3.10 41.21
CA ARG A 9 -9.97 3.25 40.89
C ARG A 9 -10.69 3.85 42.10
N TYR A 10 -11.20 5.05 41.95
CA TYR A 10 -11.90 5.81 42.99
C TYR A 10 -13.33 6.06 42.59
N LYS A 11 -14.26 5.90 43.54
CA LYS A 11 -15.67 6.25 43.30
C LYS A 11 -15.86 7.76 43.26
N ALA A 12 -16.79 8.22 42.42
CA ALA A 12 -17.17 9.64 42.37
C ALA A 12 -17.49 10.22 43.76
N ALA A 13 -18.18 9.47 44.62
CA ALA A 13 -18.53 9.90 45.98
C ALA A 13 -17.30 10.13 46.89
N GLU A 14 -16.23 9.34 46.73
CA GLU A 14 -15.00 9.45 47.51
C GLU A 14 -14.21 10.70 47.11
N ILE A 15 -14.05 10.92 45.80
CA ILE A 15 -13.42 12.14 45.27
C ILE A 15 -14.23 13.38 45.64
N LYS A 16 -15.57 13.33 45.51
CA LYS A 16 -16.47 14.41 45.92
C LYS A 16 -16.36 14.76 47.40
N ALA A 17 -16.26 13.76 48.27
CA ALA A 17 -16.04 13.95 49.69
C ALA A 17 -14.64 14.52 49.99
N GLU A 18 -13.58 14.08 49.28
CA GLU A 18 -12.27 14.74 49.37
C GLU A 18 -12.37 16.22 48.96
N LEU A 19 -13.01 16.53 47.83
CA LEU A 19 -13.12 17.89 47.29
C LEU A 19 -13.90 18.85 48.22
N GLN A 20 -15.07 18.44 48.73
CA GLN A 20 -15.89 19.27 49.63
C GLN A 20 -15.17 19.58 50.95
N ASN A 21 -14.33 18.67 51.45
CA ASN A 21 -13.51 18.89 52.64
C ASN A 21 -12.41 19.96 52.44
N PHE A 22 -12.15 20.42 51.20
CA PHE A 22 -11.13 21.42 50.86
C PHE A 22 -11.70 22.79 50.45
N ASP A 23 -13.02 22.99 50.53
CA ASP A 23 -13.64 24.33 50.37
C ASP A 23 -13.44 25.21 51.62
N ALA A 24 -13.19 24.60 52.78
CA ALA A 24 -12.93 25.31 54.03
C ALA A 24 -11.48 25.83 54.16
N LYS A 25 -11.29 27.11 53.79
CA LYS A 25 -10.16 28.03 54.04
C LYS A 25 -9.11 28.19 52.91
N ARG A 26 -8.89 29.45 52.53
CA ARG A 26 -7.86 29.93 51.60
C ARG A 26 -6.45 29.64 52.14
N SER A 27 -5.74 28.69 51.53
CA SER A 27 -4.30 28.47 51.75
C SER A 27 -3.68 27.70 50.58
N LYS A 28 -2.40 27.97 50.27
CA LYS A 28 -1.63 27.26 49.23
C LYS A 28 -1.61 25.73 49.43
N PHE A 29 -1.77 25.26 50.67
CA PHE A 29 -1.88 23.84 51.01
C PHE A 29 -3.19 23.20 50.50
N SER A 30 -4.28 23.97 50.38
CA SER A 30 -5.55 23.50 49.80
C SER A 30 -5.43 23.36 48.28
N ALA A 31 -4.81 24.32 47.59
CA ALA A 31 -4.56 24.27 46.14
C ALA A 31 -3.77 23.01 45.75
N ASN A 32 -2.68 22.69 46.45
CA ASN A 32 -1.91 21.46 46.17
C ASN A 32 -2.73 20.17 46.37
N LYS A 33 -3.68 20.14 47.31
CA LYS A 33 -4.58 18.98 47.49
C LYS A 33 -5.65 18.89 46.40
N ARG A 34 -6.19 20.02 45.96
CA ARG A 34 -7.12 20.09 44.81
C ARG A 34 -6.46 19.61 43.52
N LYS A 35 -5.21 20.02 43.25
CA LYS A 35 -4.40 19.46 42.15
C LYS A 35 -4.27 17.93 42.23
N VAL A 36 -3.99 17.37 43.41
CA VAL A 36 -3.93 15.91 43.58
C VAL A 36 -5.29 15.24 43.30
N ALA A 37 -6.40 15.83 43.73
CA ALA A 37 -7.74 15.32 43.41
C ALA A 37 -8.05 15.41 41.90
N LEU A 38 -7.70 16.51 41.24
CA LEU A 38 -7.83 16.69 39.79
C LEU A 38 -6.96 15.68 39.01
N ARG A 39 -5.73 15.39 39.46
CA ARG A 39 -4.88 14.32 38.91
C ARG A 39 -5.54 12.94 39.06
N LYS A 40 -6.16 12.63 40.21
CA LYS A 40 -6.93 11.37 40.40
C LYS A 40 -8.11 11.26 39.43
N ILE A 41 -8.82 12.37 39.16
CA ILE A 41 -9.93 12.40 38.20
C ILE A 41 -9.44 12.05 36.79
N ILE A 42 -8.35 12.66 36.32
CA ILE A 42 -7.78 12.31 35.01
C ILE A 42 -7.25 10.87 34.98
N ALA A 43 -6.58 10.40 36.03
CA ALA A 43 -6.14 9.02 36.10
C ALA A 43 -7.33 8.04 35.95
N ASN A 44 -8.45 8.31 36.63
CA ASN A 44 -9.67 7.53 36.51
C ASN A 44 -10.35 7.64 35.14
N LEU A 45 -10.31 8.81 34.49
CA LEU A 45 -10.76 8.96 33.09
C LEU A 45 -9.90 8.12 32.12
N LYS A 46 -8.57 8.18 32.24
CA LYS A 46 -7.66 7.38 31.41
C LYS A 46 -7.79 5.87 31.68
N MET A 47 -8.24 5.49 32.88
CA MET A 47 -8.63 4.10 33.23
C MET A 47 -10.01 3.67 32.74
N GLY A 48 -10.79 4.57 32.10
CA GLY A 48 -12.09 4.26 31.50
C GLY A 48 -13.31 4.46 32.42
N ASN A 49 -13.16 5.02 33.62
CA ASN A 49 -14.27 5.24 34.57
C ASN A 49 -15.14 6.47 34.22
N TYR A 50 -15.51 6.63 32.94
CA TYR A 50 -16.19 7.82 32.42
C TYR A 50 -17.50 8.15 33.13
N ASN A 51 -18.33 7.15 33.45
CA ASN A 51 -19.65 7.35 34.04
C ASN A 51 -19.58 7.98 35.45
N GLU A 52 -18.65 7.52 36.28
CA GLU A 52 -18.46 8.06 37.63
C GLU A 52 -17.81 9.44 37.57
N MET A 53 -16.75 9.61 36.78
CA MET A 53 -16.05 10.90 36.68
C MET A 53 -16.98 11.99 36.10
N ALA A 54 -17.89 11.64 35.19
CA ALA A 54 -18.88 12.57 34.64
C ALA A 54 -19.95 13.05 35.64
N LEU A 55 -19.95 12.58 36.90
CA LEU A 55 -20.76 13.14 37.99
C LEU A 55 -20.04 14.29 38.73
N LEU A 56 -18.72 14.43 38.56
CA LEU A 56 -17.89 15.46 39.17
C LEU A 56 -17.86 16.77 38.37
N TYR A 57 -18.60 16.83 37.26
CA TYR A 57 -18.68 17.99 36.37
C TYR A 57 -18.92 19.34 37.09
N PRO A 58 -19.92 19.51 37.98
CA PRO A 58 -20.15 20.78 38.66
C PRO A 58 -19.08 21.14 39.70
N GLU A 59 -18.25 20.20 40.12
CA GLU A 59 -17.11 20.46 40.99
C GLU A 59 -15.89 20.90 40.17
N VAL A 60 -15.60 20.22 39.05
CA VAL A 60 -14.55 20.64 38.10
C VAL A 60 -14.81 22.05 37.56
N LEU A 61 -16.07 22.41 37.23
CA LEU A 61 -16.45 23.76 36.83
C LEU A 61 -16.15 24.82 37.90
N LYS A 62 -16.42 24.52 39.18
CA LYS A 62 -16.09 25.44 40.28
C LYS A 62 -14.59 25.65 40.43
N PHE A 63 -13.78 24.60 40.29
CA PHE A 63 -12.33 24.74 40.36
C PHE A 63 -11.75 25.50 39.18
N TRP A 64 -12.36 25.38 37.99
CA TRP A 64 -11.99 26.19 36.83
C TRP A 64 -12.03 27.70 37.13
N GLN A 65 -13.11 28.16 37.75
CA GLN A 65 -13.33 29.59 38.06
C GLN A 65 -12.49 30.11 39.24
N VAL A 66 -11.82 29.23 39.99
CA VAL A 66 -11.18 29.57 41.29
C VAL A 66 -9.65 29.51 41.24
N GLU A 67 -9.04 28.75 40.32
CA GLU A 67 -7.58 28.56 40.28
C GLU A 67 -6.98 28.82 38.88
N ASP A 68 -6.34 29.98 38.72
CA ASP A 68 -5.63 30.41 37.50
C ASP A 68 -4.32 29.66 37.20
N ASP A 69 -4.13 28.46 37.75
CA ASP A 69 -2.92 27.70 37.52
C ASP A 69 -2.97 26.90 36.20
N MET A 70 -1.85 26.96 35.45
CA MET A 70 -1.69 26.28 34.16
C MET A 70 -1.94 24.77 34.25
N GLU A 71 -1.55 24.14 35.36
CA GLU A 71 -1.77 22.71 35.57
C GLU A 71 -3.27 22.40 35.73
N VAL A 72 -3.98 23.20 36.52
CA VAL A 72 -5.43 23.04 36.77
C VAL A 72 -6.20 23.23 35.47
N LYS A 73 -5.96 24.32 34.74
CA LYS A 73 -6.60 24.57 33.44
C LYS A 73 -6.33 23.45 32.45
N ARG A 74 -5.09 22.95 32.37
CA ARG A 74 -4.73 21.79 31.51
C ARG A 74 -5.52 20.53 31.87
N ILE A 75 -5.66 20.22 33.15
CA ILE A 75 -6.46 19.09 33.62
C ILE A 75 -7.93 19.28 33.21
N CYS A 76 -8.50 20.46 33.46
CA CYS A 76 -9.91 20.70 33.18
C CYS A 76 -10.23 20.73 31.66
N HIS A 77 -9.35 21.28 30.82
CA HIS A 77 -9.49 21.20 29.35
C HIS A 77 -9.47 19.75 28.83
N GLU A 78 -8.56 18.90 29.32
CA GLU A 78 -8.52 17.47 28.93
C GLU A 78 -9.74 16.68 29.46
N TYR A 79 -10.26 17.07 30.63
CA TYR A 79 -11.52 16.56 31.18
C TYR A 79 -12.72 16.92 30.28
N VAL A 80 -12.86 18.19 29.86
CA VAL A 80 -13.92 18.62 28.94
C VAL A 80 -13.78 17.97 27.57
N LYS A 81 -12.55 17.84 27.05
CA LYS A 81 -12.27 17.16 25.77
C LYS A 81 -12.71 15.69 25.78
N SER A 82 -12.42 14.96 26.86
CA SER A 82 -12.74 13.53 26.95
C SER A 82 -14.22 13.26 27.26
N LEU A 83 -14.89 14.11 28.03
CA LEU A 83 -16.30 13.94 28.41
C LEU A 83 -17.31 14.71 27.55
N GLY A 84 -16.89 15.68 26.75
CA GLY A 84 -17.76 16.52 25.93
C GLY A 84 -18.61 15.73 24.92
N ALA A 85 -18.06 14.66 24.37
CA ALA A 85 -18.80 13.72 23.52
C ALA A 85 -19.83 12.86 24.29
N ALA A 86 -19.59 12.59 25.58
CA ALA A 86 -20.44 11.74 26.41
C ALA A 86 -21.60 12.51 27.08
N LYS A 87 -21.42 13.79 27.41
CA LYS A 87 -22.44 14.67 28.00
C LYS A 87 -22.44 16.07 27.35
N PRO A 88 -23.13 16.24 26.20
CA PRO A 88 -23.13 17.51 25.48
C PRO A 88 -23.86 18.64 26.22
N GLN A 89 -24.80 18.34 27.13
CA GLN A 89 -25.48 19.38 27.92
C GLN A 89 -24.55 20.03 28.95
N SER A 90 -23.82 19.22 29.74
CA SER A 90 -22.84 19.72 30.71
C SER A 90 -21.69 20.46 30.01
N ALA A 91 -21.31 20.03 28.79
CA ALA A 91 -20.35 20.78 27.98
C ALA A 91 -20.78 22.25 27.76
N LYS A 92 -22.08 22.55 27.55
CA LYS A 92 -22.55 23.94 27.38
C LYS A 92 -22.23 24.83 28.57
N GLU A 93 -22.30 24.29 29.79
CA GLU A 93 -21.97 25.03 31.02
C GLU A 93 -20.47 25.35 31.11
N ALA A 94 -19.61 24.49 30.54
CA ALA A 94 -18.17 24.75 30.43
C ALA A 94 -17.78 25.74 29.33
N LEU A 95 -18.66 25.99 28.34
CA LEU A 95 -18.33 26.84 27.19
C LEU A 95 -17.95 28.26 27.60
N GLY A 96 -18.62 28.85 28.59
CA GLY A 96 -18.28 30.18 29.11
C GLY A 96 -16.84 30.24 29.63
N ALA A 97 -16.46 29.28 30.49
CA ALA A 97 -15.10 29.21 31.05
C ALA A 97 -14.02 28.98 29.98
N VAL A 98 -14.34 28.24 28.90
CA VAL A 98 -13.42 28.04 27.76
C VAL A 98 -13.27 29.32 26.91
N LEU A 99 -14.30 30.17 26.82
CA LEU A 99 -14.21 31.48 26.18
C LEU A 99 -13.43 32.49 27.03
N ASP A 100 -13.65 32.53 28.35
CA ASP A 100 -12.87 33.35 29.27
C ASP A 100 -11.36 33.04 29.17
N ASP A 101 -11.01 31.76 29.02
CA ASP A 101 -9.64 31.31 28.81
C ASP A 101 -9.08 31.57 27.39
N LEU A 102 -9.94 31.71 26.38
CA LEU A 102 -9.54 32.18 25.03
C LEU A 102 -9.19 33.68 25.02
N ASP A 103 -9.88 34.49 25.81
CA ASP A 103 -9.57 35.93 25.97
C ASP A 103 -8.38 36.19 26.93
N SER A 104 -7.84 35.15 27.55
CA SER A 104 -6.67 35.25 28.43
C SER A 104 -5.40 35.70 27.68
N ARG A 105 -4.44 36.29 28.41
CA ARG A 105 -3.19 36.81 27.83
C ARG A 105 -2.13 35.74 27.54
N ASN A 106 -2.36 34.48 27.91
CA ASN A 106 -1.34 33.43 27.87
C ASN A 106 -1.54 32.53 26.63
N GLU A 107 -0.56 32.51 25.72
CA GLU A 107 -0.63 31.78 24.45
C GLU A 107 -1.00 30.29 24.62
N ASP A 108 -0.41 29.62 25.61
CA ASP A 108 -0.66 28.20 25.89
C ASP A 108 -2.11 27.91 26.33
N ILE A 109 -2.73 28.84 27.05
CA ILE A 109 -4.15 28.72 27.45
C ILE A 109 -5.03 28.89 26.21
N GLN A 110 -4.74 29.89 25.37
CA GLN A 110 -5.48 30.14 24.12
C GLN A 110 -5.35 28.97 23.12
N ILE A 111 -4.15 28.39 22.97
CA ILE A 111 -3.91 27.20 22.15
C ILE A 111 -4.72 26.02 22.67
N MET A 112 -4.81 25.87 23.98
CA MET A 112 -5.51 24.79 24.65
C MET A 112 -7.04 24.96 24.58
N SER A 113 -7.56 26.17 24.77
CA SER A 113 -8.99 26.47 24.63
C SER A 113 -9.47 26.23 23.19
N LEU A 114 -8.74 26.71 22.18
CA LEU A 114 -9.01 26.38 20.77
C LEU A 114 -9.04 24.88 20.50
N ARG A 115 -8.07 24.11 21.02
CA ARG A 115 -8.04 22.65 20.86
C ARG A 115 -9.21 21.95 21.56
N THR A 116 -9.72 22.48 22.65
CA THR A 116 -10.96 21.98 23.27
C THR A 116 -12.20 22.38 22.48
N LEU A 117 -12.24 23.59 21.93
CA LEU A 117 -13.35 24.07 21.08
C LEU A 117 -13.53 23.18 19.84
N SER A 118 -12.43 22.82 19.16
CA SER A 118 -12.47 21.93 17.99
C SER A 118 -12.80 20.46 18.31
N ALA A 119 -12.52 20.00 19.53
CA ALA A 119 -12.65 18.58 19.88
C ALA A 119 -14.06 18.19 20.36
N VAL A 120 -14.87 19.15 20.80
CA VAL A 120 -16.24 18.91 21.25
C VAL A 120 -17.20 19.11 20.06
N THR A 121 -17.76 18.01 19.56
CA THR A 121 -18.63 17.97 18.36
C THR A 121 -20.03 18.58 18.53
N SER A 122 -20.25 19.42 19.56
CA SER A 122 -21.54 20.06 19.79
C SER A 122 -21.67 21.35 18.96
N LEU A 123 -22.88 21.62 18.44
CA LEU A 123 -23.14 22.70 17.50
C LEU A 123 -22.73 24.10 18.02
N GLU A 124 -22.89 24.35 19.31
CA GLU A 124 -22.51 25.61 19.96
C GLU A 124 -20.99 25.78 20.01
N TYR A 125 -20.26 24.74 20.41
CA TYR A 125 -18.79 24.71 20.39
C TYR A 125 -18.24 24.94 18.97
N VAL A 126 -18.84 24.30 17.96
CA VAL A 126 -18.45 24.47 16.55
C VAL A 126 -18.68 25.91 16.08
N ASN A 127 -19.83 26.51 16.41
CA ASN A 127 -20.13 27.90 16.07
C ASN A 127 -19.13 28.89 16.70
N GLU A 128 -18.81 28.72 17.99
CA GLU A 128 -17.82 29.58 18.66
C GLU A 128 -16.40 29.33 18.16
N ALA A 129 -16.03 28.08 17.82
CA ALA A 129 -14.76 27.76 17.19
C ALA A 129 -14.58 28.51 15.84
N PHE A 130 -15.62 28.56 15.00
CA PHE A 130 -15.57 29.30 13.73
C PHE A 130 -15.39 30.82 13.95
N LYS A 131 -16.05 31.40 14.96
CA LYS A 131 -15.86 32.81 15.32
C LYS A 131 -14.45 33.08 15.86
N ALA A 132 -13.96 32.23 16.77
CA ALA A 132 -12.64 32.33 17.36
C ALA A 132 -11.54 32.26 16.30
N VAL A 133 -11.59 31.27 15.41
CA VAL A 133 -10.63 31.14 14.31
C VAL A 133 -10.74 32.32 13.33
N GLY A 134 -11.95 32.75 12.97
CA GLY A 134 -12.15 33.93 12.12
C GLY A 134 -11.56 35.22 12.73
N TYR A 135 -11.76 35.45 14.03
CA TYR A 135 -11.19 36.58 14.75
C TYR A 135 -9.66 36.53 14.82
N ILE A 136 -9.09 35.35 15.08
CA ILE A 136 -7.64 35.12 15.15
C ILE A 136 -6.97 35.33 13.78
N LEU A 137 -7.60 34.87 12.69
CA LEU A 137 -7.10 35.08 11.33
C LEU A 137 -7.18 36.55 10.89
N ALA A 138 -8.22 37.29 11.32
CA ALA A 138 -8.39 38.71 11.00
C ALA A 138 -7.44 39.64 11.79
N ARG A 139 -6.96 39.22 12.97
CA ARG A 139 -6.17 40.06 13.88
C ARG A 139 -4.70 40.09 13.46
N ARG A 140 -4.19 41.30 13.18
CA ARG A 140 -2.75 41.54 12.97
C ARG A 140 -2.02 41.52 14.33
N GLY A 141 -0.86 40.85 14.39
CA GLY A 141 -0.03 40.76 15.61
C GLY A 141 -0.38 39.62 16.58
N VAL A 142 -0.98 38.54 16.11
CA VAL A 142 -1.23 37.31 16.89
C VAL A 142 0.06 36.50 17.07
N PRO A 143 0.30 35.85 18.23
CA PRO A 143 1.44 34.96 18.43
C PRO A 143 1.46 33.77 17.47
N GLN A 144 2.65 33.43 16.98
CA GLN A 144 2.87 32.49 15.87
C GLN A 144 2.30 31.09 16.13
N ASN A 145 2.46 30.57 17.34
CA ASN A 145 1.99 29.23 17.73
C ASN A 145 0.46 29.14 17.82
N LEU A 146 -0.20 30.23 18.22
CA LEU A 146 -1.66 30.32 18.23
C LEU A 146 -2.21 30.34 16.80
N LEU A 147 -1.62 31.16 15.94
CA LEU A 147 -2.01 31.26 14.53
C LEU A 147 -1.77 29.92 13.80
N LYS A 148 -0.62 29.28 13.99
CA LYS A 148 -0.34 27.92 13.48
C LYS A 148 -1.40 26.91 13.94
N THR A 149 -1.75 26.93 15.22
CA THR A 149 -2.76 26.01 15.77
C THR A 149 -4.14 26.31 15.18
N ALA A 150 -4.58 27.56 15.14
CA ALA A 150 -5.88 27.96 14.58
C ALA A 150 -6.03 27.54 13.11
N ILE A 151 -4.97 27.70 12.31
CA ILE A 151 -4.93 27.23 10.92
C ILE A 151 -5.04 25.70 10.87
N LEU A 152 -4.18 24.95 11.57
CA LEU A 152 -4.20 23.48 11.57
C LEU A 152 -5.54 22.90 12.04
N LEU A 153 -6.25 23.57 12.95
CA LEU A 153 -7.59 23.16 13.40
C LEU A 153 -8.66 23.21 12.31
N LEU A 154 -8.51 24.04 11.26
CA LEU A 154 -9.45 24.07 10.14
C LEU A 154 -9.56 22.71 9.44
N LYS A 155 -8.51 21.88 9.44
CA LYS A 155 -8.53 20.49 8.92
C LYS A 155 -9.57 19.61 9.63
N HIS A 156 -9.80 19.83 10.93
CA HIS A 156 -10.80 19.12 11.72
C HIS A 156 -12.19 19.77 11.62
N MET A 157 -12.25 21.08 11.40
CA MET A 157 -13.53 21.80 11.22
C MET A 157 -14.14 21.53 9.83
N ASP A 158 -13.31 21.24 8.84
CA ASP A 158 -13.71 20.78 7.49
C ASP A 158 -14.48 19.46 7.54
N ASP A 159 -14.12 18.55 8.45
CA ASP A 159 -14.85 17.28 8.69
C ASP A 159 -16.27 17.50 9.28
N VAL A 160 -16.58 18.72 9.75
CA VAL A 160 -17.88 19.08 10.34
C VAL A 160 -18.71 19.96 9.39
N ASP A 161 -18.14 21.02 8.83
CA ASP A 161 -18.85 22.08 8.08
C ASP A 161 -18.00 22.67 6.93
N HIS A 162 -17.76 21.90 5.86
CA HIS A 162 -16.97 22.33 4.68
C HIS A 162 -17.40 23.70 4.11
N ASN A 163 -18.71 23.95 3.99
CA ASN A 163 -19.28 25.18 3.42
C ASN A 163 -18.94 26.48 4.18
N ARG A 164 -18.45 26.37 5.42
CA ARG A 164 -17.98 27.50 6.23
C ARG A 164 -16.48 27.68 6.10
N VAL A 165 -15.74 26.57 6.07
CA VAL A 165 -14.28 26.56 5.83
C VAL A 165 -13.94 27.11 4.44
N SER A 166 -14.72 26.77 3.41
CA SER A 166 -14.49 27.26 2.04
C SER A 166 -14.48 28.78 1.91
N ARG A 167 -15.26 29.49 2.74
CA ARG A 167 -15.26 30.98 2.80
C ARG A 167 -13.99 31.55 3.45
N ILE A 168 -13.33 30.76 4.29
CA ILE A 168 -12.09 31.12 5.00
C ILE A 168 -10.85 30.77 4.15
N LEU A 169 -10.95 29.85 3.17
CA LEU A 169 -9.84 29.48 2.29
C LEU A 169 -9.19 30.69 1.59
N HIS A 170 -9.97 31.66 1.11
CA HIS A 170 -9.42 32.87 0.50
C HIS A 170 -8.53 33.68 1.46
N LEU A 171 -8.86 33.71 2.76
CA LEU A 171 -8.03 34.36 3.78
C LEU A 171 -6.76 33.55 4.08
N LEU A 172 -6.79 32.22 3.94
CA LEU A 172 -5.58 31.39 4.05
C LEU A 172 -4.63 31.62 2.86
N CYS A 173 -5.16 31.75 1.64
CA CYS A 173 -4.36 32.12 0.47
C CYS A 173 -3.74 33.51 0.64
N GLU A 174 -4.49 34.49 1.14
CA GLU A 174 -3.96 35.83 1.43
C GLU A 174 -2.87 35.80 2.54
N ILE A 175 -3.01 34.92 3.54
CA ILE A 175 -1.98 34.71 4.58
C ILE A 175 -0.72 34.01 4.01
N PHE A 176 -0.89 33.15 3.01
CA PHE A 176 0.18 32.44 2.32
C PHE A 176 0.97 33.37 1.38
N GLU A 177 0.29 34.24 0.61
CA GLU A 177 0.90 35.25 -0.27
C GLU A 177 1.66 36.35 0.48
N ARG A 178 1.33 36.59 1.76
CA ARG A 178 2.05 37.54 2.61
C ARG A 178 3.44 37.02 2.99
N GLN A 179 4.45 37.38 2.21
CA GLN A 179 5.88 37.10 2.44
C GLN A 179 6.41 37.54 3.82
N LEU A 180 5.71 38.43 4.54
CA LEU A 180 6.04 38.89 5.89
C LEU A 180 5.58 37.95 7.03
N ALA A 181 4.85 36.87 6.73
CA ALA A 181 4.46 35.88 7.73
C ALA A 181 5.66 35.01 8.15
N SER A 182 5.70 34.59 9.42
CA SER A 182 6.71 33.63 9.90
C SER A 182 6.60 32.31 9.12
N PRO A 183 7.72 31.67 8.73
CA PRO A 183 7.70 30.57 7.75
C PRO A 183 6.83 29.39 8.21
N THR A 184 6.87 29.03 9.50
CA THR A 184 6.00 27.99 10.10
C THR A 184 4.49 28.23 9.92
N VAL A 185 4.04 29.48 9.82
CA VAL A 185 2.63 29.82 9.57
C VAL A 185 2.27 29.65 8.10
N GLN A 186 3.17 30.04 7.18
CA GLN A 186 3.00 29.84 5.75
C GLN A 186 2.91 28.33 5.41
N VAL A 187 3.76 27.50 6.03
CA VAL A 187 3.69 26.04 5.91
C VAL A 187 2.35 25.47 6.39
N ALA A 188 1.84 25.95 7.54
CA ALA A 188 0.57 25.49 8.08
C ALA A 188 -0.61 25.91 7.18
N ALA A 189 -0.58 27.13 6.63
CA ALA A 189 -1.57 27.60 5.66
C ALA A 189 -1.54 26.72 4.39
N LEU A 190 -0.37 26.52 3.81
CA LEU A 190 -0.17 25.66 2.64
C LEU A 190 -0.73 24.25 2.88
N HIS A 191 -0.30 23.58 3.95
CA HIS A 191 -0.70 22.21 4.23
C HIS A 191 -2.21 22.07 4.44
N THR A 192 -2.83 23.01 5.15
CA THR A 192 -4.28 22.95 5.37
C THR A 192 -5.07 23.20 4.08
N VAL A 193 -4.64 24.15 3.25
CA VAL A 193 -5.23 24.38 1.92
C VAL A 193 -5.11 23.13 1.05
N CYS A 194 -3.93 22.51 0.93
CA CYS A 194 -3.73 21.28 0.17
C CYS A 194 -4.63 20.14 0.66
N VAL A 195 -4.67 19.87 1.97
CA VAL A 195 -5.48 18.78 2.55
C VAL A 195 -6.98 18.99 2.32
N ILE A 196 -7.47 20.24 2.40
CA ILE A 196 -8.88 20.54 2.13
C ILE A 196 -9.20 20.31 0.63
N HIS A 197 -8.29 20.63 -0.28
CA HIS A 197 -8.46 20.31 -1.71
C HIS A 197 -8.36 18.80 -2.01
N GLU A 198 -7.55 18.03 -1.29
CA GLU A 198 -7.47 16.56 -1.44
C GLU A 198 -8.74 15.84 -0.94
N LYS A 199 -9.38 16.33 0.13
CA LYS A 199 -10.62 15.77 0.67
C LYS A 199 -11.82 15.99 -0.26
N ASN A 200 -11.88 17.13 -0.94
CA ASN A 200 -13.07 17.57 -1.65
C ASN A 200 -12.97 17.30 -3.16
N LYS A 201 -13.77 16.34 -3.64
CA LYS A 201 -13.77 15.86 -5.04
C LYS A 201 -14.27 16.92 -6.05
N ASP A 202 -15.03 17.90 -5.56
CA ASP A 202 -15.66 18.94 -6.39
C ASP A 202 -14.77 20.18 -6.59
N LEU A 203 -13.61 20.25 -5.92
CA LEU A 203 -12.64 21.33 -6.09
C LEU A 203 -11.58 20.98 -7.15
N ASN A 204 -11.20 21.98 -7.95
CA ASN A 204 -10.08 21.88 -8.88
C ASN A 204 -8.76 21.64 -8.12
N PRO A 205 -7.78 20.93 -8.71
CA PRO A 205 -6.46 20.80 -8.10
C PRO A 205 -5.84 22.19 -7.89
N LEU A 206 -5.22 22.39 -6.72
CA LEU A 206 -4.55 23.63 -6.37
C LEU A 206 -3.21 23.71 -7.11
N ASN A 207 -3.17 24.44 -8.22
CA ASN A 207 -1.90 24.79 -8.86
C ASN A 207 -1.31 26.03 -8.17
N LEU A 208 -0.15 25.87 -7.53
CA LEU A 208 0.64 27.00 -7.05
C LEU A 208 1.52 27.56 -8.15
N ASP A 209 1.86 28.84 -8.01
CA ASP A 209 2.86 29.47 -8.85
C ASP A 209 4.28 28.99 -8.48
N LEU A 210 5.17 28.90 -9.47
CA LEU A 210 6.50 28.31 -9.32
C LEU A 210 7.42 29.16 -8.45
N ASP A 211 7.35 30.48 -8.58
CA ASP A 211 8.11 31.42 -7.77
C ASP A 211 7.81 31.25 -6.27
N VAL A 212 6.56 30.96 -5.92
CA VAL A 212 6.13 30.71 -4.54
C VAL A 212 6.58 29.33 -4.06
N ALA A 213 6.56 28.31 -4.92
CA ALA A 213 7.09 26.99 -4.59
C ALA A 213 8.60 27.04 -4.33
N MET A 214 9.37 27.74 -5.17
CA MET A 214 10.82 27.94 -4.99
C MET A 214 11.12 28.72 -3.71
N GLY A 215 10.40 29.82 -3.45
CA GLY A 215 10.54 30.57 -2.19
C GLY A 215 10.26 29.74 -0.93
N MET A 216 9.37 28.73 -1.00
CA MET A 216 9.15 27.79 0.11
C MET A 216 10.27 26.74 0.24
N LEU A 217 10.90 26.33 -0.86
CA LEU A 217 12.06 25.43 -0.85
C LEU A 217 13.30 26.12 -0.25
N ASP A 218 13.54 27.39 -0.58
CA ASP A 218 14.60 28.22 0.01
C ASP A 218 14.45 28.39 1.54
N LEU A 219 13.22 28.29 2.05
CA LEU A 219 12.94 28.34 3.49
C LEU A 219 13.17 27.00 4.21
N LEU A 220 13.34 25.86 3.50
CA LEU A 220 13.55 24.54 4.12
C LEU A 220 14.66 24.51 5.18
N PRO A 221 15.85 25.13 5.01
CA PRO A 221 16.90 25.12 6.03
C PRO A 221 16.50 25.80 7.35
N ARG A 222 15.54 26.72 7.32
CA ARG A 222 15.05 27.49 8.48
C ARG A 222 13.85 26.86 9.18
N LEU A 223 13.25 25.81 8.61
CA LEU A 223 12.05 25.16 9.12
C LEU A 223 12.35 24.05 10.13
N ASN A 224 11.40 23.81 11.04
CA ASN A 224 11.41 22.63 11.92
C ASN A 224 11.24 21.34 11.11
N GLU A 225 11.73 20.20 11.61
CA GLU A 225 11.65 18.91 10.92
C GLU A 225 10.24 18.57 10.41
N TRP A 226 9.23 18.72 11.27
CA TRP A 226 7.82 18.49 10.92
C TRP A 226 7.33 19.48 9.85
N ASP A 227 7.75 20.75 9.91
CA ASP A 227 7.33 21.76 8.95
C ASP A 227 7.98 21.50 7.58
N LYS A 228 9.26 21.09 7.52
CA LYS A 228 9.94 20.66 6.28
C LYS A 228 9.19 19.52 5.59
N ALA A 229 8.81 18.50 6.35
CA ALA A 229 8.10 17.34 5.81
C ALA A 229 6.70 17.70 5.29
N LEU A 230 5.98 18.60 5.98
CA LEU A 230 4.68 19.11 5.54
C LEU A 230 4.79 19.97 4.25
N VAL A 231 5.84 20.78 4.09
CA VAL A 231 6.11 21.50 2.83
C VAL A 231 6.30 20.51 1.69
N LEU A 232 7.21 19.55 1.84
CA LEU A 232 7.51 18.56 0.81
C LEU A 232 6.27 17.71 0.46
N GLU A 233 5.47 17.32 1.45
CA GLU A 233 4.18 16.67 1.24
C GLU A 233 3.24 17.52 0.37
N SER A 234 3.01 18.79 0.75
CA SER A 234 2.11 19.66 0.01
C SER A 234 2.58 19.96 -1.40
N LEU A 235 3.88 20.26 -1.59
CA LEU A 235 4.44 20.59 -2.90
C LEU A 235 4.32 19.43 -3.92
N THR A 236 4.37 18.16 -3.50
CA THR A 236 4.12 17.02 -4.43
C THR A 236 2.76 17.05 -5.11
N THR A 237 1.77 17.73 -4.49
CA THR A 237 0.39 17.74 -4.96
C THR A 237 0.00 19.08 -5.60
N SER A 238 0.80 20.13 -5.41
CA SER A 238 0.44 21.50 -5.81
C SER A 238 1.44 22.25 -6.68
N ALA A 239 2.71 21.82 -6.76
CA ALA A 239 3.73 22.47 -7.57
C ALA A 239 3.94 21.70 -8.88
N VAL A 240 3.57 22.31 -10.03
CA VAL A 240 3.72 21.70 -11.35
C VAL A 240 4.86 22.39 -12.10
N PRO A 241 5.99 21.72 -12.38
CA PRO A 241 7.11 22.32 -13.11
C PRO A 241 6.73 22.63 -14.57
N GLN A 242 7.14 23.81 -15.04
CA GLN A 242 6.90 24.30 -16.41
C GLN A 242 8.15 24.28 -17.29
N THR A 243 9.36 24.30 -16.71
CA THR A 243 10.62 24.07 -17.45
C THR A 243 11.46 22.97 -16.79
N HIS A 244 12.32 22.31 -17.57
CA HIS A 244 13.25 21.32 -17.02
C HIS A 244 14.32 21.96 -16.11
N SER A 245 14.65 23.23 -16.32
CA SER A 245 15.61 23.96 -15.47
C SER A 245 15.11 24.09 -14.04
N ASP A 246 13.81 24.38 -13.88
CA ASP A 246 13.16 24.49 -12.56
C ASP A 246 13.21 23.15 -11.81
N VAL A 247 13.03 22.04 -12.52
CA VAL A 247 13.10 20.68 -11.96
C VAL A 247 14.47 20.42 -11.33
N TYR A 248 15.58 20.76 -12.02
CA TYR A 248 16.92 20.60 -11.45
C TYR A 248 17.16 21.53 -10.26
N GLY A 249 16.74 22.80 -10.33
CA GLY A 249 16.84 23.73 -9.21
C GLY A 249 16.07 23.27 -7.96
N MET A 250 14.84 22.76 -8.14
CA MET A 250 14.08 22.15 -7.04
C MET A 250 14.76 20.92 -6.45
N ILE A 251 15.37 20.06 -7.27
CA ILE A 251 16.11 18.88 -6.82
C ILE A 251 17.32 19.31 -5.98
N GLU A 252 18.11 20.30 -6.42
CA GLU A 252 19.29 20.79 -5.69
C GLU A 252 18.94 21.34 -4.30
N LEU A 253 17.84 22.09 -4.16
CA LEU A 253 17.38 22.61 -2.87
C LEU A 253 16.91 21.52 -1.89
N VAL A 254 16.33 20.42 -2.40
CA VAL A 254 15.81 19.32 -1.58
C VAL A 254 16.87 18.25 -1.27
N LEU A 255 17.92 18.14 -2.09
CA LEU A 255 18.98 17.14 -1.99
C LEU A 255 19.62 17.03 -0.58
N PRO A 256 19.85 18.10 0.20
CA PRO A 256 20.36 17.99 1.57
C PRO A 256 19.40 17.32 2.56
N GLN A 257 18.08 17.37 2.31
CA GLN A 257 17.08 16.81 3.22
C GLN A 257 16.98 15.28 3.15
N LEU A 258 17.56 14.63 2.13
CA LEU A 258 17.68 13.16 2.07
C LEU A 258 18.51 12.59 3.23
N GLN A 259 19.58 13.29 3.63
CA GLN A 259 20.48 12.84 4.71
C GLN A 259 19.97 13.19 6.11
N HIS A 260 18.72 13.64 6.24
CA HIS A 260 18.15 14.08 7.51
C HIS A 260 17.93 12.91 8.49
N ALA A 261 18.26 13.10 9.77
CA ALA A 261 18.21 12.03 10.78
C ALA A 261 16.79 11.45 10.99
N ASN A 262 15.77 12.29 10.84
CA ASN A 262 14.35 11.94 10.92
C ASN A 262 13.85 11.35 9.58
N THR A 263 13.49 10.06 9.61
CA THR A 263 12.96 9.28 8.48
C THR A 263 11.75 9.92 7.79
N TYR A 264 10.88 10.65 8.51
CA TYR A 264 9.72 11.31 7.91
C TYR A 264 10.14 12.47 6.97
N VAL A 265 11.22 13.19 7.27
CA VAL A 265 11.77 14.22 6.37
C VAL A 265 12.40 13.56 5.15
N ALA A 266 13.24 12.55 5.36
CA ALA A 266 13.95 11.85 4.30
C ALA A 266 12.99 11.16 3.30
N LEU A 267 11.95 10.47 3.77
CA LEU A 267 10.93 9.84 2.90
C LEU A 267 10.06 10.87 2.14
N ASN A 268 9.83 12.06 2.70
CA ASN A 268 9.11 13.12 1.98
C ASN A 268 9.99 13.81 0.93
N ALA A 269 11.28 14.04 1.23
CA ALA A 269 12.26 14.51 0.25
C ALA A 269 12.42 13.49 -0.88
N PHE A 270 12.48 12.21 -0.53
CA PHE A 270 12.48 11.08 -1.47
C PHE A 270 11.24 11.11 -2.37
N ARG A 271 10.02 11.20 -1.80
CA ARG A 271 8.77 11.28 -2.56
C ARG A 271 8.75 12.48 -3.51
N PHE A 272 9.22 13.64 -3.06
CA PHE A 272 9.25 14.86 -3.87
C PHE A 272 10.26 14.75 -5.03
N ILE A 273 11.44 14.18 -4.81
CA ILE A 273 12.40 13.90 -5.89
C ILE A 273 11.84 12.85 -6.86
N ALA A 274 11.20 11.78 -6.38
CA ALA A 274 10.56 10.78 -7.24
C ALA A 274 9.45 11.40 -8.11
N TYR A 275 8.65 12.33 -7.55
CA TYR A 275 7.67 13.13 -8.29
C TYR A 275 8.33 13.98 -9.38
N LEU A 276 9.35 14.77 -9.03
CA LEU A 276 10.07 15.64 -9.96
C LEU A 276 10.76 14.88 -11.10
N LEU A 277 11.28 13.67 -10.83
CA LEU A 277 11.89 12.80 -11.84
C LEU A 277 10.91 12.35 -12.95
N ASN A 278 9.58 12.48 -12.78
CA ASN A 278 8.62 12.28 -13.88
C ASN A 278 8.64 13.42 -14.92
N TYR A 279 9.26 14.55 -14.58
CA TYR A 279 9.37 15.77 -15.39
C TYR A 279 10.83 16.10 -15.78
N ALA A 280 11.79 15.24 -15.41
CA ALA A 280 13.21 15.41 -15.75
C ALA A 280 13.55 14.70 -17.06
N GLU A 281 14.29 15.35 -17.97
CA GLU A 281 14.73 14.72 -19.22
C GLU A 281 15.86 13.70 -18.99
N HIS A 282 16.79 14.03 -18.08
CA HIS A 282 18.00 13.26 -17.79
C HIS A 282 18.21 13.15 -16.27
N VAL A 283 18.99 12.16 -15.85
CA VAL A 283 19.33 11.94 -14.43
C VAL A 283 20.84 11.83 -14.27
N ASN A 284 21.44 12.65 -13.41
CA ASN A 284 22.89 12.59 -13.17
C ASN A 284 23.22 11.38 -12.28
N GLU A 285 24.32 10.69 -12.58
CA GLU A 285 24.75 9.54 -11.77
C GLU A 285 25.03 9.94 -10.30
N GLY A 286 25.56 11.16 -10.07
CA GLY A 286 25.75 11.70 -8.73
C GLY A 286 24.45 11.82 -7.90
N LEU A 287 23.30 12.07 -8.54
CA LEU A 287 22.01 12.08 -7.86
C LEU A 287 21.60 10.66 -7.43
N ILE A 288 21.72 9.68 -8.34
CA ILE A 288 21.39 8.26 -8.08
C ILE A 288 22.25 7.70 -6.95
N ARG A 289 23.54 8.04 -6.89
CA ARG A 289 24.43 7.62 -5.78
C ARG A 289 23.99 8.23 -4.44
N ARG A 290 23.62 9.51 -4.40
CA ARG A 290 23.10 10.16 -3.17
C ARG A 290 21.76 9.57 -2.73
N PHE A 291 20.88 9.27 -3.69
CA PHE A 291 19.58 8.63 -3.49
C PHE A 291 19.75 7.22 -2.90
N SER A 292 20.64 6.41 -3.48
CA SER A 292 20.99 5.07 -3.01
C SER A 292 21.57 5.10 -1.58
N ASN A 293 22.54 5.99 -1.32
CA ASN A 293 23.11 6.19 0.02
C ASN A 293 22.05 6.61 1.06
N SER A 294 21.06 7.41 0.66
CA SER A 294 19.93 7.78 1.52
C SER A 294 19.08 6.56 1.89
N ILE A 295 18.81 5.65 0.94
CA ILE A 295 18.04 4.43 1.21
C ILE A 295 18.81 3.51 2.16
N VAL A 296 20.11 3.29 1.94
CA VAL A 296 20.95 2.47 2.85
C VAL A 296 20.95 3.03 4.28
N SER A 297 21.05 4.36 4.44
CA SER A 297 20.96 5.02 5.75
C SER A 297 19.58 4.84 6.43
N LEU A 298 18.53 4.67 5.63
CA LEU A 298 17.17 4.40 6.12
C LEU A 298 16.88 2.93 6.42
N LEU A 299 17.62 1.98 5.81
CA LEU A 299 17.54 0.55 6.16
C LEU A 299 18.15 0.27 7.54
N ASN A 300 19.21 0.99 7.92
CA ASN A 300 19.85 0.89 9.26
C ASN A 300 19.01 1.50 10.43
N LYS A 301 17.68 1.56 10.29
CA LYS A 301 16.73 2.13 11.26
C LYS A 301 16.02 0.98 12.00
N PRO A 302 15.31 1.23 13.12
CA PRO A 302 14.54 0.19 13.80
C PRO A 302 13.55 -0.52 12.86
N PRO A 303 13.19 -1.78 13.15
CA PRO A 303 12.55 -2.71 12.21
C PRO A 303 11.21 -2.21 11.64
N GLU A 304 10.46 -1.40 12.39
CA GLU A 304 9.20 -0.82 11.90
C GLU A 304 9.41 0.23 10.80
N LEU A 305 10.54 0.95 10.86
CA LEU A 305 10.95 1.92 9.85
C LEU A 305 11.65 1.23 8.68
N GLU A 306 12.45 0.21 8.93
CA GLU A 306 13.05 -0.63 7.89
C GLU A 306 11.96 -1.26 7.00
N PHE A 307 10.92 -1.87 7.59
CA PHE A 307 9.80 -2.44 6.85
C PHE A 307 9.06 -1.40 5.98
N LEU A 308 8.86 -0.18 6.50
CA LEU A 308 8.30 0.93 5.71
C LEU A 308 9.21 1.26 4.52
N VAL A 309 10.53 1.30 4.72
CA VAL A 309 11.51 1.60 3.68
C VAL A 309 11.54 0.48 2.63
N LEU A 310 11.62 -0.79 3.04
CA LEU A 310 11.57 -1.96 2.15
C LEU A 310 10.31 -1.98 1.28
N ARG A 311 9.13 -1.67 1.83
CA ARG A 311 7.89 -1.55 1.03
C ARG A 311 7.96 -0.43 -0.02
N ASN A 312 8.59 0.69 0.28
CA ASN A 312 8.82 1.74 -0.72
C ASN A 312 9.91 1.34 -1.74
N ILE A 313 10.92 0.55 -1.37
CA ILE A 313 11.91 -0.03 -2.31
C ILE A 313 11.23 -0.97 -3.31
N ILE A 314 10.38 -1.88 -2.83
CA ILE A 314 9.58 -2.79 -3.69
C ILE A 314 8.77 -2.00 -4.71
N LEU A 315 8.10 -0.92 -4.30
CA LEU A 315 7.35 -0.04 -5.20
C LEU A 315 8.24 0.56 -6.31
N LEU A 316 9.45 1.02 -5.98
CA LEU A 316 10.40 1.61 -6.94
C LEU A 316 10.97 0.59 -7.92
N LEU A 317 11.33 -0.59 -7.42
CA LEU A 317 11.79 -1.72 -8.23
C LEU A 317 10.71 -2.13 -9.25
N LEU A 318 9.44 -2.11 -8.84
CA LEU A 318 8.30 -2.38 -9.71
C LEU A 318 7.97 -1.24 -10.69
N SER A 319 8.18 0.03 -10.31
CA SER A 319 7.74 1.17 -11.11
C SER A 319 8.79 1.71 -12.09
N ARG A 320 10.08 1.65 -11.76
CA ARG A 320 11.16 2.25 -12.57
C ARG A 320 12.40 1.37 -12.75
N GLY A 321 12.49 0.23 -12.07
CA GLY A 321 13.55 -0.77 -12.26
C GLY A 321 14.98 -0.26 -11.98
N ALA A 322 15.94 -0.84 -12.71
CA ALA A 322 17.38 -0.63 -12.53
C ALA A 322 17.93 0.82 -12.62
N PRO A 323 17.46 1.74 -13.49
CA PRO A 323 18.15 3.03 -13.69
C PRO A 323 18.21 3.97 -12.48
N LEU A 324 17.34 3.81 -11.47
CA LEU A 324 17.27 4.71 -10.31
C LEU A 324 17.82 4.14 -8.99
N LEU A 325 18.11 2.84 -8.93
CA LEU A 325 18.37 2.15 -7.66
C LEU A 325 19.51 1.14 -7.83
N LYS A 326 20.75 1.64 -7.79
CA LYS A 326 21.97 0.82 -7.73
C LYS A 326 22.28 0.51 -6.26
N LEU A 327 21.58 -0.47 -5.68
CA LEU A 327 21.84 -0.96 -4.32
C LEU A 327 22.51 -2.33 -4.36
N ASP A 328 23.53 -2.50 -3.52
CA ASP A 328 24.16 -3.81 -3.31
C ASP A 328 23.17 -4.77 -2.66
N VAL A 329 22.98 -5.93 -3.28
CA VAL A 329 22.01 -6.94 -2.83
C VAL A 329 22.29 -7.46 -1.41
N SER A 330 23.53 -7.31 -0.93
CA SER A 330 23.94 -7.62 0.46
C SER A 330 23.05 -6.97 1.53
N PHE A 331 22.50 -5.77 1.28
CA PHE A 331 21.63 -5.07 2.24
C PHE A 331 20.23 -5.70 2.37
N PHE A 332 19.87 -6.63 1.48
CA PHE A 332 18.62 -7.38 1.54
C PHE A 332 18.79 -8.80 2.08
N PHE A 333 20.00 -9.17 2.55
CA PHE A 333 20.21 -10.44 3.22
C PHE A 333 19.54 -10.44 4.60
N ILE A 334 19.11 -11.62 5.02
CA ILE A 334 18.21 -11.81 6.15
C ILE A 334 19.01 -12.16 7.39
N GLU A 335 18.88 -11.35 8.43
CA GLU A 335 19.51 -11.64 9.71
C GLU A 335 18.64 -12.60 10.53
N TYR A 336 19.28 -13.40 11.38
CA TYR A 336 18.55 -14.31 12.29
C TYR A 336 17.54 -13.57 13.17
N ASN A 337 17.91 -12.38 13.65
CA ASN A 337 17.11 -11.53 14.54
C ASN A 337 15.96 -10.79 13.83
N ASP A 338 15.88 -10.83 12.50
CA ASP A 338 14.86 -10.10 11.75
C ASP A 338 13.44 -10.61 12.08
N PRO A 339 12.46 -9.73 12.33
CA PRO A 339 11.06 -10.13 12.40
C PRO A 339 10.59 -10.75 11.08
N ILE A 340 9.68 -11.73 11.15
CA ILE A 340 9.16 -12.48 10.00
C ILE A 340 8.67 -11.56 8.87
N TYR A 341 8.03 -10.43 9.21
CA TYR A 341 7.54 -9.46 8.22
C TYR A 341 8.67 -8.74 7.45
N ILE A 342 9.86 -8.61 8.04
CA ILE A 342 11.06 -8.09 7.37
C ILE A 342 11.65 -9.17 6.48
N LYS A 343 11.81 -10.41 6.99
CA LYS A 343 12.29 -11.57 6.22
C LYS A 343 11.49 -11.75 4.93
N ASP A 344 10.16 -11.70 5.02
CA ASP A 344 9.25 -11.75 3.86
C ASP A 344 9.50 -10.63 2.85
N THR A 345 9.64 -9.37 3.30
CA THR A 345 9.92 -8.25 2.39
C THR A 345 11.33 -8.26 1.81
N LYS A 346 12.32 -8.77 2.56
CA LYS A 346 13.69 -8.95 2.06
C LYS A 346 13.72 -10.01 0.96
N LEU A 347 13.04 -11.15 1.11
CA LEU A 347 12.85 -12.12 0.03
C LEU A 347 12.17 -11.50 -1.21
N GLU A 348 11.16 -10.65 -1.02
CA GLU A 348 10.47 -9.95 -2.11
C GLU A 348 11.42 -8.98 -2.85
N CYS A 349 12.26 -8.23 -2.11
CA CYS A 349 13.34 -7.42 -2.69
C CYS A 349 14.36 -8.27 -3.47
N LEU A 350 14.88 -9.36 -2.88
CA LEU A 350 15.84 -10.27 -3.53
C LEU A 350 15.28 -10.82 -4.86
N TYR A 351 14.01 -11.26 -4.86
CA TYR A 351 13.35 -11.74 -6.07
C TYR A 351 13.24 -10.65 -7.16
N LEU A 352 12.92 -9.41 -6.79
CA LEU A 352 12.80 -8.31 -7.74
C LEU A 352 14.16 -7.85 -8.29
N SER A 353 15.17 -7.73 -7.42
CA SER A 353 16.54 -7.30 -7.75
C SER A 353 17.43 -8.37 -8.38
N ALA A 354 16.99 -9.63 -8.45
CA ALA A 354 17.79 -10.68 -9.07
C ALA A 354 17.96 -10.50 -10.59
N ASP A 355 19.22 -10.41 -11.00
CA ASP A 355 19.75 -10.42 -12.37
C ASP A 355 20.79 -11.55 -12.51
N HIS A 356 21.15 -11.92 -13.75
CA HIS A 356 22.05 -13.05 -14.06
C HIS A 356 23.41 -12.98 -13.33
N GLU A 357 24.04 -11.80 -13.28
CA GLU A 357 25.36 -11.60 -12.64
C GLU A 357 25.33 -11.79 -11.11
N ILE A 358 24.19 -11.51 -10.46
CA ILE A 358 24.06 -11.52 -8.99
C ILE A 358 23.40 -12.81 -8.49
N LEU A 359 22.76 -13.56 -9.39
CA LEU A 359 22.03 -14.79 -9.08
C LEU A 359 22.81 -15.81 -8.25
N PRO A 360 24.09 -16.15 -8.52
CA PRO A 360 24.79 -17.19 -7.76
C PRO A 360 24.85 -16.86 -6.25
N ARG A 361 25.13 -15.60 -5.93
CA ARG A 361 25.19 -15.11 -4.54
C ARG A 361 23.81 -15.06 -3.87
N ILE A 362 22.74 -14.84 -4.64
CA ILE A 362 21.36 -14.92 -4.13
C ILE A 362 20.98 -16.38 -3.88
N LEU A 363 21.40 -17.32 -4.75
CA LEU A 363 21.13 -18.74 -4.57
C LEU A 363 21.85 -19.32 -3.33
N GLU A 364 23.12 -18.98 -3.11
CA GLU A 364 23.87 -19.38 -1.90
C GLU A 364 23.15 -18.99 -0.60
N GLU A 365 22.58 -17.79 -0.53
CA GLU A 365 21.78 -17.33 0.61
C GLU A 365 20.40 -18.00 0.68
N LEU A 366 19.70 -18.15 -0.45
CA LEU A 366 18.38 -18.81 -0.48
C LEU A 366 18.45 -20.31 -0.11
N VAL A 367 19.54 -21.01 -0.44
CA VAL A 367 19.79 -22.40 -0.02
C VAL A 367 19.97 -22.47 1.51
N GLN A 368 20.73 -21.54 2.09
CA GLN A 368 20.85 -21.43 3.56
C GLN A 368 19.46 -21.18 4.21
N TYR A 369 18.68 -20.25 3.66
CA TYR A 369 17.33 -19.95 4.18
C TYR A 369 16.34 -21.13 3.98
N ALA A 370 16.53 -21.96 2.95
CA ALA A 370 15.75 -23.18 2.74
C ALA A 370 16.05 -24.27 3.79
N THR A 371 17.24 -24.24 4.40
CA THR A 371 17.64 -25.12 5.51
C THR A 371 17.39 -24.56 6.92
N ASP A 372 16.78 -23.37 7.03
CA ASP A 372 16.43 -22.76 8.32
C ASP A 372 15.33 -23.53 9.07
N ILE A 373 15.30 -23.39 10.39
CA ILE A 373 14.38 -24.06 11.33
C ILE A 373 12.94 -23.57 11.14
N ASP A 374 12.74 -22.34 10.64
CA ASP A 374 11.42 -21.81 10.33
C ASP A 374 10.86 -22.42 9.03
N ILE A 375 9.86 -23.29 9.18
CA ILE A 375 9.13 -23.97 8.10
C ILE A 375 8.47 -22.97 7.14
N GLN A 376 8.02 -21.80 7.61
CA GLN A 376 7.42 -20.80 6.75
C GLN A 376 8.46 -20.05 5.91
N MET A 377 9.62 -19.76 6.51
CA MET A 377 10.73 -19.08 5.85
C MET A 377 11.36 -19.98 4.77
N SER A 378 11.70 -21.22 5.13
CA SER A 378 12.27 -22.22 4.20
C SER A 378 11.37 -22.47 2.98
N ARG A 379 10.06 -22.67 3.18
CA ARG A 379 9.10 -22.77 2.07
C ARG A 379 9.04 -21.53 1.19
N LYS A 380 9.18 -20.32 1.75
CA LYS A 380 9.24 -19.08 0.96
C LYS A 380 10.54 -18.94 0.19
N ALA A 381 11.67 -19.37 0.76
CA ALA A 381 12.96 -19.42 0.08
C ALA A 381 12.94 -20.38 -1.12
N ILE A 382 12.42 -21.60 -0.94
CA ILE A 382 12.23 -22.60 -2.03
C ILE A 382 11.33 -22.03 -3.14
N ARG A 383 10.20 -21.40 -2.77
CA ARG A 383 9.34 -20.70 -3.75
C ARG A 383 10.05 -19.54 -4.44
N ALA A 384 10.95 -18.82 -3.76
CA ALA A 384 11.73 -17.74 -4.36
C ALA A 384 12.71 -18.29 -5.40
N ILE A 385 13.48 -19.34 -5.10
CA ILE A 385 14.33 -20.05 -6.09
C ILE A 385 13.50 -20.50 -7.30
N GLY A 386 12.33 -21.10 -7.04
CA GLY A 386 11.39 -21.50 -8.08
C GLY A 386 10.90 -20.36 -8.97
N ASN A 387 10.56 -19.22 -8.39
CA ASN A 387 10.12 -18.05 -9.14
C ASN A 387 11.28 -17.39 -9.89
N LEU A 388 12.51 -17.41 -9.36
CA LEU A 388 13.71 -16.95 -10.07
C LEU A 388 13.95 -17.76 -11.35
N ALA A 389 13.86 -19.09 -11.28
CA ALA A 389 13.96 -19.99 -12.42
C ALA A 389 12.90 -19.74 -13.52
N VAL A 390 11.75 -19.12 -13.18
CA VAL A 390 10.68 -18.76 -14.13
C VAL A 390 10.79 -17.30 -14.62
N LYS A 391 11.40 -16.42 -13.81
CA LYS A 391 11.65 -14.99 -14.11
C LYS A 391 12.82 -14.80 -15.08
N LEU A 392 13.93 -15.50 -14.85
CA LEU A 392 15.21 -15.28 -15.52
C LEU A 392 15.37 -16.08 -16.82
N ASN A 393 16.49 -15.84 -17.51
CA ASN A 393 16.85 -16.52 -18.75
C ASN A 393 17.20 -18.00 -18.53
N GLU A 394 17.29 -18.77 -19.61
CA GLU A 394 17.36 -20.23 -19.57
C GLU A 394 18.60 -20.81 -18.87
N GLU A 395 19.73 -20.09 -18.83
CA GLU A 395 20.95 -20.48 -18.12
C GLU A 395 20.74 -20.42 -16.59
N ALA A 396 20.22 -19.30 -16.09
CA ALA A 396 19.88 -19.09 -14.69
C ALA A 396 18.87 -20.12 -14.15
N ALA A 397 17.99 -20.65 -15.01
CA ALA A 397 17.08 -21.71 -14.65
C ALA A 397 17.80 -23.05 -14.35
N HIS A 398 18.99 -23.29 -14.91
CA HIS A 398 19.79 -24.48 -14.63
C HIS A 398 20.38 -24.42 -13.22
N ASP A 399 21.06 -23.32 -12.88
CA ASP A 399 21.64 -23.10 -11.54
C ASP A 399 20.57 -23.21 -10.43
N CYS A 400 19.38 -22.65 -10.67
CA CYS A 400 18.25 -22.76 -9.75
C CYS A 400 17.72 -24.19 -9.61
N VAL A 401 17.74 -24.98 -10.69
CA VAL A 401 17.30 -26.38 -10.67
C VAL A 401 18.31 -27.26 -9.96
N ASP A 402 19.61 -27.05 -10.19
CA ASP A 402 20.66 -27.81 -9.53
C ASP A 402 20.66 -27.55 -8.01
N ALA A 403 20.45 -26.30 -7.58
CA ALA A 403 20.23 -25.95 -6.16
C ALA A 403 18.96 -26.58 -5.56
N LEU A 404 17.87 -26.72 -6.33
CA LEU A 404 16.66 -27.42 -5.89
C LEU A 404 16.85 -28.94 -5.79
N LEU A 405 17.77 -29.54 -6.54
CA LEU A 405 18.12 -30.96 -6.41
C LEU A 405 18.98 -31.23 -5.17
N GLU A 406 19.95 -30.36 -4.87
CA GLU A 406 20.71 -30.42 -3.60
C GLU A 406 19.78 -30.33 -2.38
N LEU A 407 18.78 -29.44 -2.41
CA LEU A 407 17.76 -29.34 -1.36
C LEU A 407 16.79 -30.53 -1.33
N LEU A 408 16.62 -31.27 -2.42
CA LEU A 408 15.79 -32.48 -2.48
C LEU A 408 16.49 -33.66 -1.77
N ASP A 409 17.80 -33.80 -1.98
CA ASP A 409 18.63 -34.83 -1.35
C ASP A 409 18.76 -34.67 0.19
N PHE A 410 18.47 -33.48 0.73
CA PHE A 410 18.34 -33.25 2.17
C PHE A 410 17.17 -34.05 2.80
N GLY A 411 16.18 -34.49 2.01
CA GLY A 411 15.23 -35.53 2.40
C GLY A 411 14.19 -35.15 3.47
N VAL A 412 13.91 -33.86 3.66
CA VAL A 412 12.91 -33.38 4.65
C VAL A 412 11.53 -33.18 4.00
N ASP A 413 10.51 -33.85 4.54
CA ASP A 413 9.14 -33.93 3.98
C ASP A 413 8.57 -32.59 3.46
N TYR A 414 8.62 -31.53 4.27
CA TYR A 414 8.04 -30.23 3.90
C TYR A 414 8.88 -29.48 2.84
N VAL A 415 10.18 -29.77 2.75
CA VAL A 415 11.08 -29.24 1.71
C VAL A 415 10.77 -29.94 0.39
N VAL A 416 10.72 -31.28 0.40
CA VAL A 416 10.38 -32.14 -0.75
C VAL A 416 9.02 -31.74 -1.35
N GLN A 417 7.99 -31.57 -0.52
CA GLN A 417 6.64 -31.17 -0.98
C GLN A 417 6.64 -29.80 -1.68
N GLU A 418 7.39 -28.82 -1.16
CA GLU A 418 7.47 -27.48 -1.74
C GLU A 418 8.30 -27.45 -3.02
N ILE A 419 9.41 -28.21 -3.08
CA ILE A 419 10.23 -28.39 -4.28
C ILE A 419 9.38 -28.97 -5.42
N ILE A 420 8.55 -29.98 -5.15
CA ILE A 420 7.63 -30.57 -6.13
C ILE A 420 6.57 -29.55 -6.60
N SER A 421 6.06 -28.69 -5.70
CA SER A 421 5.13 -27.60 -6.02
C SER A 421 5.74 -26.62 -7.04
N VAL A 422 7.03 -26.30 -6.84
CA VAL A 422 7.86 -25.41 -7.65
C VAL A 422 8.23 -26.02 -9.00
N PHE A 423 8.70 -27.27 -9.03
CA PHE A 423 9.12 -27.94 -10.28
C PHE A 423 8.00 -27.99 -11.32
N ARG A 424 6.73 -28.14 -10.91
CA ARG A 424 5.57 -27.99 -11.81
C ARG A 424 5.62 -26.67 -12.59
N ASN A 425 5.97 -25.56 -11.95
CA ASN A 425 5.97 -24.24 -12.57
C ASN A 425 7.18 -24.05 -13.50
N ILE A 426 8.36 -24.56 -13.11
CA ILE A 426 9.57 -24.58 -13.96
C ILE A 426 9.31 -25.40 -15.23
N LEU A 427 8.78 -26.63 -15.08
CA LEU A 427 8.44 -27.52 -16.21
C LEU A 427 7.31 -26.99 -17.11
N ARG A 428 6.47 -26.06 -16.63
CA ARG A 428 5.49 -25.33 -17.45
C ARG A 428 6.12 -24.23 -18.29
N LYS A 429 7.23 -23.64 -17.81
CA LYS A 429 7.95 -22.55 -18.48
C LYS A 429 8.96 -23.08 -19.50
N HIS A 430 9.73 -24.12 -19.14
CA HIS A 430 10.76 -24.75 -19.97
C HIS A 430 10.42 -26.22 -20.24
N PRO A 431 9.42 -26.52 -21.11
CA PRO A 431 9.06 -27.89 -21.45
C PRO A 431 10.22 -28.62 -22.15
N LYS A 432 10.32 -29.93 -21.93
CA LYS A 432 11.26 -30.88 -22.58
C LYS A 432 12.77 -30.72 -22.29
N LYS A 433 13.18 -29.74 -21.48
CA LYS A 433 14.61 -29.59 -21.11
C LYS A 433 15.03 -30.44 -19.92
N PHE A 434 14.19 -30.48 -18.89
CA PHE A 434 14.49 -31.13 -17.60
C PHE A 434 13.89 -32.54 -17.48
N GLU A 435 13.85 -33.33 -18.57
CA GLU A 435 13.19 -34.65 -18.58
C GLU A 435 13.91 -35.71 -17.73
N SER A 436 15.24 -35.62 -17.59
CA SER A 436 16.06 -36.52 -16.77
C SER A 436 15.63 -36.49 -15.30
N ILE A 437 15.41 -35.29 -14.76
CA ILE A 437 15.04 -35.01 -13.36
C ILE A 437 13.67 -35.59 -12.98
N ILE A 438 12.80 -35.84 -13.95
CA ILE A 438 11.45 -36.37 -13.68
C ILE A 438 11.51 -37.78 -13.08
N SER A 439 12.50 -38.58 -13.50
CA SER A 439 12.75 -39.91 -12.93
C SER A 439 13.28 -39.86 -11.49
N GLU A 440 13.84 -38.71 -11.08
CA GLU A 440 14.28 -38.43 -9.71
C GLU A 440 13.10 -38.03 -8.83
N LEU A 441 12.34 -37.01 -9.27
CA LEU A 441 11.21 -36.45 -8.53
C LEU A 441 10.14 -37.50 -8.18
N VAL A 442 9.88 -38.44 -9.09
CA VAL A 442 8.86 -39.48 -8.89
C VAL A 442 9.23 -40.50 -7.79
N LYS A 443 10.52 -40.69 -7.49
CA LYS A 443 10.98 -41.52 -6.35
C LYS A 443 10.42 -41.01 -5.02
N TYR A 444 10.25 -39.70 -4.89
CA TYR A 444 9.77 -39.04 -3.67
C TYR A 444 8.23 -38.96 -3.55
N SER A 445 7.48 -39.68 -4.41
CA SER A 445 6.01 -39.65 -4.43
C SER A 445 5.33 -40.01 -3.10
N GLU A 446 5.93 -40.86 -2.27
CA GLU A 446 5.38 -41.26 -0.96
C GLU A 446 5.38 -40.11 0.07
N PHE A 447 6.30 -39.15 -0.05
CA PHE A 447 6.40 -37.98 0.83
C PHE A 447 5.37 -36.88 0.49
N VAL A 448 4.60 -37.04 -0.60
CA VAL A 448 3.72 -36.00 -1.17
C VAL A 448 2.35 -36.02 -0.48
N GLN A 449 2.22 -35.35 0.67
CA GLN A 449 1.00 -35.36 1.47
C GLN A 449 0.11 -34.12 1.26
N GLU A 450 0.68 -32.94 1.04
CA GLU A 450 -0.10 -31.69 0.88
C GLU A 450 -0.82 -31.59 -0.48
N PRO A 451 -2.03 -31.01 -0.54
CA PRO A 451 -2.85 -31.00 -1.75
C PRO A 451 -2.20 -30.23 -2.92
N GLU A 452 -1.46 -29.16 -2.65
CA GLU A 452 -0.73 -28.43 -3.71
C GLU A 452 0.37 -29.29 -4.33
N SER A 453 1.12 -30.03 -3.48
CA SER A 453 2.18 -30.94 -3.89
C SER A 453 1.64 -32.19 -4.61
N LYS A 454 0.52 -32.76 -4.15
CA LYS A 454 -0.20 -33.86 -4.84
C LYS A 454 -0.65 -33.41 -6.23
N ASN A 455 -1.29 -32.24 -6.33
CA ASN A 455 -1.65 -31.63 -7.60
C ASN A 455 -0.45 -31.39 -8.53
N ALA A 456 0.72 -31.08 -7.98
CA ALA A 456 1.95 -30.95 -8.75
C ALA A 456 2.47 -32.29 -9.26
N MET A 457 2.62 -33.28 -8.38
CA MET A 457 3.07 -34.63 -8.74
C MET A 457 2.16 -35.28 -9.78
N ILE A 458 0.83 -35.24 -9.58
CA ILE A 458 -0.16 -35.73 -10.55
C ILE A 458 0.00 -35.06 -11.91
N TRP A 459 0.18 -33.73 -11.95
CA TRP A 459 0.38 -33.00 -13.20
C TRP A 459 1.68 -33.40 -13.91
N ILE A 460 2.78 -33.61 -13.17
CA ILE A 460 4.08 -34.05 -13.71
C ILE A 460 3.95 -35.46 -14.31
N ILE A 461 3.45 -36.44 -13.54
CA ILE A 461 3.21 -37.84 -13.99
C ILE A 461 2.32 -37.85 -15.23
N THR A 462 1.27 -37.01 -15.24
CA THR A 462 0.32 -36.94 -16.36
C THR A 462 0.98 -36.42 -17.62
N ASN A 463 1.72 -35.30 -17.55
CA ASN A 463 2.27 -34.70 -18.76
C ASN A 463 3.47 -35.47 -19.31
N TYR A 464 4.31 -36.05 -18.44
CA TYR A 464 5.51 -36.79 -18.82
C TYR A 464 5.32 -38.32 -18.81
N SER A 465 4.08 -38.76 -19.03
CA SER A 465 3.66 -40.18 -19.13
C SER A 465 4.32 -40.98 -20.26
N TYR A 466 5.13 -40.34 -21.12
CA TYR A 466 5.90 -40.99 -22.19
C TYR A 466 7.34 -41.30 -21.78
N THR A 467 7.89 -40.54 -20.82
CA THR A 467 9.24 -40.73 -20.26
C THR A 467 9.24 -41.78 -19.16
N LEU A 468 8.14 -41.89 -18.40
CA LEU A 468 7.99 -42.79 -17.25
C LEU A 468 7.35 -44.13 -17.69
N PRO A 469 8.00 -45.30 -17.50
CA PRO A 469 7.40 -46.59 -17.87
C PRO A 469 6.26 -47.02 -16.93
N ASN A 470 6.39 -46.79 -15.61
CA ASN A 470 5.45 -47.26 -14.59
C ASN A 470 4.48 -46.17 -14.10
N TYR A 471 4.16 -45.18 -14.95
CA TYR A 471 3.34 -44.00 -14.57
C TYR A 471 1.95 -44.34 -13.98
N LEU A 472 1.36 -45.48 -14.37
CA LEU A 472 0.07 -45.93 -13.86
C LEU A 472 0.12 -46.42 -12.41
N ASP A 473 1.25 -46.94 -11.95
CA ASP A 473 1.39 -47.45 -10.59
C ASP A 473 1.55 -46.28 -9.61
N PHE A 474 2.40 -45.31 -9.96
CA PHE A 474 2.52 -44.05 -9.21
C PHE A 474 1.21 -43.26 -9.17
N PHE A 475 0.42 -43.27 -10.24
CA PHE A 475 -0.89 -42.61 -10.25
C PHE A 475 -1.95 -43.37 -9.41
N GLN A 476 -1.88 -44.70 -9.33
CA GLN A 476 -2.82 -45.51 -8.54
C GLN A 476 -2.78 -45.17 -7.03
N VAL A 477 -1.61 -44.80 -6.49
CA VAL A 477 -1.45 -44.36 -5.10
C VAL A 477 -2.29 -43.12 -4.79
N PHE A 478 -2.37 -42.16 -5.71
CA PHE A 478 -3.23 -40.98 -5.52
C PHE A 478 -4.71 -41.24 -5.86
N PHE A 479 -4.99 -42.31 -6.61
CA PHE A 479 -6.34 -42.65 -7.06
C PHE A 479 -7.15 -43.42 -6.00
N SER A 480 -6.52 -44.25 -5.16
CA SER A 480 -7.23 -45.08 -4.17
C SER A 480 -8.08 -44.26 -3.20
N ASP A 481 -7.61 -43.07 -2.84
CA ASP A 481 -8.13 -42.27 -1.73
C ASP A 481 -8.99 -41.07 -2.22
N ILE A 482 -9.41 -41.09 -3.49
CA ILE A 482 -10.09 -39.97 -4.19
C ILE A 482 -11.27 -39.36 -3.43
N VAL A 483 -12.00 -40.13 -2.62
CA VAL A 483 -13.18 -39.68 -1.85
C VAL A 483 -12.78 -38.83 -0.64
N GLU A 484 -11.63 -39.12 -0.01
CA GLU A 484 -11.11 -38.38 1.14
C GLU A 484 -10.26 -37.17 0.74
N GLU A 485 -9.77 -37.16 -0.51
CA GLU A 485 -8.97 -36.08 -1.08
C GLU A 485 -9.70 -34.73 -1.23
N THR A 486 -8.89 -33.66 -1.29
CA THR A 486 -9.40 -32.30 -1.53
C THR A 486 -9.96 -32.13 -2.94
N SER A 487 -10.91 -31.20 -3.12
CA SER A 487 -11.57 -30.97 -4.42
C SER A 487 -10.61 -30.63 -5.55
N GLU A 488 -9.52 -29.91 -5.27
CA GLU A 488 -8.50 -29.59 -6.27
C GLU A 488 -7.77 -30.84 -6.77
N VAL A 489 -7.40 -31.75 -5.85
CA VAL A 489 -6.77 -33.04 -6.17
C VAL A 489 -7.73 -33.93 -6.95
N GLN A 490 -9.02 -33.98 -6.57
CA GLN A 490 -10.06 -34.70 -7.30
C GLN A 490 -10.20 -34.20 -8.76
N PHE A 491 -10.14 -32.88 -9.00
CA PHE A 491 -10.15 -32.32 -10.36
C PHE A 491 -8.92 -32.73 -11.18
N SER A 492 -7.73 -32.73 -10.56
CA SER A 492 -6.50 -33.19 -11.19
C SER A 492 -6.57 -34.67 -11.55
N ILE A 493 -6.96 -35.53 -10.61
CA ILE A 493 -7.15 -36.98 -10.83
C ILE A 493 -8.14 -37.21 -11.98
N LEU A 494 -9.31 -36.58 -11.97
CA LEU A 494 -10.31 -36.71 -13.04
C LEU A 494 -9.76 -36.33 -14.41
N THR A 495 -9.08 -35.18 -14.51
CA THR A 495 -8.51 -34.69 -15.78
C THR A 495 -7.39 -35.61 -16.27
N SER A 496 -6.55 -36.10 -15.35
CA SER A 496 -5.43 -37.01 -15.63
C SER A 496 -5.89 -38.38 -16.10
N SER A 497 -6.87 -39.00 -15.43
CA SER A 497 -7.48 -40.26 -15.84
C SER A 497 -7.99 -40.23 -17.28
N VAL A 498 -8.67 -39.13 -17.66
CA VAL A 498 -9.17 -38.92 -19.02
C VAL A 498 -8.02 -38.70 -20.01
N LYS A 499 -6.97 -37.95 -19.65
CA LYS A 499 -5.76 -37.76 -20.47
C LYS A 499 -5.01 -39.07 -20.74
N PHE A 500 -4.83 -39.93 -19.73
CA PHE A 500 -4.17 -41.22 -19.91
C PHE A 500 -4.91 -42.11 -20.91
N PHE A 501 -6.24 -42.19 -20.80
CA PHE A 501 -7.07 -42.94 -21.74
C PHE A 501 -6.97 -42.41 -23.18
N ILE A 502 -6.95 -41.09 -23.37
CA ILE A 502 -6.85 -40.45 -24.70
C ILE A 502 -5.47 -40.63 -25.33
N ARG A 503 -4.40 -40.65 -24.54
CA ARG A 503 -3.04 -40.86 -25.02
C ARG A 503 -2.80 -42.33 -25.38
N ASN A 504 -3.15 -43.24 -24.47
CA ASN A 504 -2.92 -44.68 -24.58
C ASN A 504 -4.22 -45.44 -24.21
N PRO A 505 -5.08 -45.78 -25.19
CA PRO A 505 -6.33 -46.51 -24.95
C PRO A 505 -6.05 -48.00 -24.67
N ASN A 506 -5.74 -48.31 -23.41
CA ASN A 506 -5.45 -49.65 -22.90
C ASN A 506 -6.56 -50.09 -21.94
N TYR A 507 -6.77 -51.40 -21.78
CA TYR A 507 -7.77 -51.93 -20.83
C TYR A 507 -7.59 -51.40 -19.39
N GLN A 508 -6.35 -51.20 -18.94
CA GLN A 508 -6.04 -50.62 -17.63
C GLN A 508 -6.43 -49.13 -17.53
N THR A 509 -6.13 -48.31 -18.55
CA THR A 509 -6.47 -46.88 -18.56
C THR A 509 -7.97 -46.66 -18.75
N GLU A 510 -8.65 -47.51 -19.52
CA GLU A 510 -10.11 -47.53 -19.64
C GLU A 510 -10.78 -47.85 -18.30
N LYS A 511 -10.36 -48.94 -17.63
CA LYS A 511 -10.89 -49.33 -16.32
C LYS A 511 -10.72 -48.21 -15.29
N LEU A 512 -9.54 -47.58 -15.25
CA LEU A 512 -9.24 -46.47 -14.35
C LEU A 512 -10.09 -45.22 -14.66
N CYS A 513 -10.24 -44.86 -15.94
CA CYS A 513 -11.09 -43.74 -16.36
C CYS A 513 -12.56 -43.95 -16.01
N ILE A 514 -13.11 -45.14 -16.28
CA ILE A 514 -14.50 -45.49 -15.92
C ILE A 514 -14.70 -45.48 -14.40
N ASN A 515 -13.74 -45.99 -13.61
CA ASN A 515 -13.85 -45.97 -12.16
C ASN A 515 -13.84 -44.54 -11.61
N THR A 516 -12.89 -43.71 -12.09
CA THR A 516 -12.79 -42.29 -11.74
C THR A 516 -14.10 -41.55 -12.05
N LEU A 517 -14.67 -41.76 -13.24
CA LEU A 517 -15.93 -41.13 -13.64
C LEU A 517 -17.10 -41.55 -12.75
N LYS A 518 -17.22 -42.83 -12.41
CA LYS A 518 -18.27 -43.33 -11.50
C LYS A 518 -18.19 -42.65 -10.14
N GLN A 519 -17.04 -42.73 -9.47
CA GLN A 519 -16.83 -42.14 -8.14
C GLN A 519 -17.11 -40.62 -8.13
N CYS A 520 -16.64 -39.88 -9.15
CA CYS A 520 -16.95 -38.46 -9.32
C CYS A 520 -18.43 -38.15 -9.61
N THR A 521 -19.23 -39.11 -10.11
CA THR A 521 -20.66 -38.90 -10.41
C THR A 521 -21.62 -39.41 -9.35
N GLU A 522 -21.21 -40.38 -8.53
CA GLU A 522 -22.05 -41.10 -7.56
C GLU A 522 -21.67 -40.79 -6.11
N GLU A 523 -20.37 -40.72 -5.79
CA GLU A 523 -19.87 -40.61 -4.40
C GLU A 523 -19.56 -39.16 -4.01
N ILE A 524 -19.04 -38.34 -4.95
CA ILE A 524 -18.57 -36.98 -4.64
C ILE A 524 -19.70 -35.94 -4.79
N ASN A 525 -19.90 -35.15 -3.72
CA ASN A 525 -20.98 -34.17 -3.59
C ASN A 525 -20.71 -32.80 -4.26
N ASN A 526 -19.52 -32.58 -4.84
CA ASN A 526 -19.16 -31.29 -5.47
C ASN A 526 -19.83 -31.16 -6.86
N PRO A 527 -20.73 -30.17 -7.08
CA PRO A 527 -21.44 -30.03 -8.35
C PRO A 527 -20.52 -29.73 -9.55
N ASP A 528 -19.46 -28.93 -9.38
CA ASP A 528 -18.57 -28.57 -10.51
C ASP A 528 -17.71 -29.77 -10.95
N LEU A 529 -17.25 -30.59 -10.00
CA LEU A 529 -16.57 -31.85 -10.30
C LEU A 529 -17.51 -32.83 -11.02
N ARG A 530 -18.75 -32.94 -10.54
CA ARG A 530 -19.77 -33.81 -11.11
C ARG A 530 -20.16 -33.39 -12.53
N ASP A 531 -20.35 -32.09 -12.77
CA ASP A 531 -20.66 -31.55 -14.09
C ASP A 531 -19.47 -31.71 -15.06
N ARG A 532 -18.22 -31.53 -14.60
CA ARG A 532 -17.02 -31.83 -15.39
C ARG A 532 -16.88 -33.32 -15.69
N ALA A 533 -17.21 -34.21 -14.74
CA ALA A 533 -17.24 -35.65 -14.96
C ALA A 533 -18.30 -36.04 -15.99
N PHE A 534 -19.53 -35.49 -15.91
CA PHE A 534 -20.56 -35.71 -16.93
C PHE A 534 -20.17 -35.12 -18.30
N MET A 535 -19.46 -34.00 -18.35
CA MET A 535 -18.92 -33.45 -19.59
C MET A 535 -17.93 -34.43 -20.24
N TYR A 536 -16.95 -34.94 -19.49
CA TYR A 536 -16.00 -35.94 -19.99
C TYR A 536 -16.71 -37.24 -20.39
N TRP A 537 -17.64 -37.76 -19.58
CA TRP A 537 -18.42 -38.96 -19.90
C TRP A 537 -19.15 -38.81 -21.24
N ARG A 538 -19.90 -37.72 -21.42
CA ARG A 538 -20.64 -37.43 -22.66
C ARG A 538 -19.70 -37.31 -23.85
N LEU A 539 -18.57 -36.63 -23.69
CA LEU A 539 -17.59 -36.41 -24.74
C LEU A 539 -16.92 -37.72 -25.19
N LEU A 540 -16.55 -38.60 -24.24
CA LEU A 540 -16.03 -39.94 -24.53
C LEU A 540 -17.09 -40.83 -25.21
N SER A 541 -18.33 -40.80 -24.70
CA SER A 541 -19.46 -41.58 -25.27
C SER A 541 -19.81 -41.15 -26.70
N LEU A 542 -19.74 -39.85 -27.00
CA LEU A 542 -19.99 -39.31 -28.33
C LEU A 542 -18.95 -39.78 -29.36
N ALA A 543 -17.68 -39.89 -28.97
CA ALA A 543 -16.62 -40.35 -29.86
C ALA A 543 -16.63 -41.88 -30.09
N GLN A 544 -17.05 -42.67 -29.09
CA GLN A 544 -17.28 -44.10 -29.27
C GLN A 544 -18.48 -44.41 -30.18
N SER A 545 -19.45 -43.49 -30.28
CA SER A 545 -20.64 -43.61 -31.14
C SER A 545 -20.29 -43.46 -32.63
N THR A 546 -19.85 -44.56 -33.24
CA THR A 546 -19.40 -44.69 -34.65
C THR A 546 -20.43 -44.29 -35.72
N LYS A 547 -21.65 -43.90 -35.33
CA LYS A 547 -22.70 -43.39 -36.23
C LYS A 547 -22.65 -41.87 -36.44
N SER A 548 -21.73 -41.16 -35.77
CA SER A 548 -21.61 -39.71 -35.84
C SER A 548 -20.14 -39.30 -36.02
N ASN A 549 -19.69 -39.15 -37.26
CA ASN A 549 -18.33 -38.68 -37.62
C ASN A 549 -18.12 -37.17 -37.33
N LEU A 550 -18.64 -36.65 -36.21
CA LEU A 550 -18.55 -35.26 -35.79
C LEU A 550 -17.32 -34.97 -34.89
N LEU A 551 -16.75 -35.99 -34.25
CA LEU A 551 -15.51 -35.87 -33.47
C LEU A 551 -14.56 -37.04 -33.82
N SER A 552 -13.43 -36.73 -34.45
CA SER A 552 -12.30 -37.66 -34.57
C SER A 552 -11.58 -37.80 -33.23
N ASN A 553 -10.91 -38.93 -33.00
CA ASN A 553 -10.00 -39.12 -31.86
C ASN A 553 -8.92 -38.01 -31.80
N ASP A 554 -8.47 -37.51 -32.95
CA ASP A 554 -7.54 -36.37 -33.02
C ASP A 554 -8.18 -35.05 -32.55
N ALA A 555 -9.47 -34.86 -32.78
CA ALA A 555 -10.20 -33.67 -32.32
C ALA A 555 -10.40 -33.73 -30.80
N MET A 556 -10.68 -34.92 -30.25
CA MET A 556 -10.70 -35.14 -28.80
C MET A 556 -9.33 -34.87 -28.18
N ARG A 557 -8.26 -35.41 -28.77
CA ARG A 557 -6.89 -35.20 -28.29
C ARG A 557 -6.50 -33.72 -28.32
N ARG A 558 -6.85 -32.98 -29.37
CA ARG A 558 -6.64 -31.51 -29.42
C ARG A 558 -7.46 -30.73 -28.39
N LEU A 559 -8.66 -31.21 -28.03
CA LEU A 559 -9.54 -30.53 -27.06
C LEU A 559 -9.08 -30.73 -25.62
N ILE A 560 -8.60 -31.92 -25.26
CA ILE A 560 -8.25 -32.28 -23.86
C ILE A 560 -6.74 -32.24 -23.60
N ASP A 561 -5.93 -32.53 -24.63
CA ASP A 561 -4.46 -32.61 -24.57
C ASP A 561 -3.81 -31.72 -25.65
N GLY A 562 -4.46 -30.59 -25.96
CA GLY A 562 -3.92 -29.55 -26.82
C GLY A 562 -2.77 -28.78 -26.19
N GLU A 563 -1.94 -28.16 -27.02
CA GLU A 563 -0.84 -27.30 -26.57
C GLU A 563 -1.42 -26.04 -25.90
N LEU A 564 -1.09 -25.86 -24.62
CA LEU A 564 -1.48 -24.69 -23.84
C LEU A 564 -0.52 -23.52 -24.14
N PRO A 565 -1.00 -22.27 -24.17
CA PRO A 565 -0.13 -21.12 -24.34
C PRO A 565 0.86 -21.00 -23.16
N ALA A 566 2.08 -20.54 -23.45
CA ALA A 566 3.10 -20.32 -22.43
C ALA A 566 2.61 -19.31 -21.38
N ILE A 567 2.76 -19.66 -20.10
CA ILE A 567 2.34 -18.81 -18.98
C ILE A 567 3.28 -17.60 -18.90
N GLN A 568 2.72 -16.40 -19.00
CA GLN A 568 3.42 -15.14 -18.74
C GLN A 568 3.19 -14.73 -17.28
N LEU A 569 4.27 -14.44 -16.56
CA LEU A 569 4.21 -13.89 -15.21
C LEU A 569 3.89 -12.40 -15.29
N ASN A 570 2.64 -12.03 -14.98
CA ASN A 570 2.22 -10.64 -14.84
C ASN A 570 2.67 -10.09 -13.46
N THR A 571 3.98 -9.90 -13.28
CA THR A 571 4.56 -9.22 -12.11
C THR A 571 4.41 -7.70 -12.17
N LYS A 572 4.13 -7.14 -13.35
CA LYS A 572 3.90 -5.70 -13.53
C LYS A 572 2.49 -5.32 -13.09
N LEU A 573 2.41 -4.42 -12.10
CA LEU A 573 1.18 -3.72 -11.74
C LEU A 573 0.73 -2.81 -12.89
N ASP A 574 -0.55 -2.44 -12.90
CA ASP A 574 -1.11 -1.46 -13.83
C ASP A 574 -0.32 -0.13 -13.67
N PRO A 575 0.26 0.45 -14.74
CA PRO A 575 1.03 1.68 -14.65
C PRO A 575 0.27 2.81 -13.96
N ALA A 576 -1.05 2.94 -14.18
CA ALA A 576 -1.86 3.98 -13.53
C ALA A 576 -1.88 3.85 -12.00
N VAL A 577 -1.91 2.61 -11.49
CA VAL A 577 -1.86 2.31 -10.05
C VAL A 577 -0.45 2.56 -9.49
N LEU A 578 0.59 2.27 -10.27
CA LEU A 578 1.97 2.59 -9.89
C LEU A 578 2.17 4.11 -9.74
N GLU A 579 1.61 4.95 -10.62
CA GLU A 579 1.71 6.41 -10.48
C GLU A 579 1.01 6.93 -9.24
N GLU A 580 -0.20 6.42 -8.95
CA GLU A 580 -0.92 6.75 -7.71
C GLU A 580 -0.10 6.35 -6.48
N LEU A 581 0.57 5.20 -6.50
CA LEU A 581 1.41 4.73 -5.39
C LEU A 581 2.70 5.55 -5.23
N GLU A 582 3.36 5.95 -6.32
CA GLU A 582 4.54 6.85 -6.29
C GLU A 582 4.21 8.18 -5.59
N LEU A 583 3.06 8.78 -5.91
CA LEU A 583 2.57 10.00 -5.27
C LEU A 583 2.21 9.84 -3.78
N ASN A 584 2.13 8.60 -3.30
CA ASN A 584 1.77 8.24 -1.94
C ASN A 584 2.87 7.46 -1.19
N ILE A 585 4.13 7.55 -1.66
CA ILE A 585 5.32 7.05 -0.93
C ILE A 585 5.34 7.58 0.51
N GLY A 586 5.67 6.70 1.46
CA GLY A 586 5.68 7.02 2.90
C GLY A 586 4.29 7.05 3.56
N THR A 587 3.21 6.71 2.85
CA THR A 587 1.86 6.60 3.42
C THR A 587 1.42 5.13 3.56
N VAL A 588 0.29 4.91 4.25
CA VAL A 588 -0.30 3.56 4.43
C VAL A 588 -0.59 2.86 3.09
N SER A 589 -0.87 3.60 2.01
CA SER A 589 -1.13 3.02 0.69
C SER A 589 0.13 2.38 0.07
N SER A 590 1.32 2.95 0.28
CA SER A 590 2.56 2.37 -0.24
C SER A 590 2.96 1.10 0.53
N ILE A 591 2.61 0.99 1.82
CA ILE A 591 2.81 -0.24 2.62
C ILE A 591 1.97 -1.40 2.08
N TYR A 592 0.70 -1.14 1.72
CA TYR A 592 -0.21 -2.17 1.21
C TYR A 592 -0.12 -2.43 -0.30
N LEU A 593 0.64 -1.61 -1.04
CA LEU A 593 0.72 -1.63 -2.51
C LEU A 593 -0.67 -1.64 -3.18
N LYS A 594 -1.59 -0.82 -2.65
CA LYS A 594 -2.99 -0.73 -3.10
C LYS A 594 -3.41 0.72 -3.31
N PRO A 595 -4.25 1.01 -4.33
CA PRO A 595 -4.70 2.37 -4.60
C PRO A 595 -5.48 2.95 -3.41
N VAL A 596 -5.36 4.26 -3.21
CA VAL A 596 -5.94 4.98 -2.07
C VAL A 596 -7.46 4.76 -2.02
N SER A 597 -8.10 4.71 -3.18
CA SER A 597 -9.55 4.46 -3.34
C SER A 597 -10.05 3.13 -2.75
N GLN A 598 -9.21 2.09 -2.69
CA GLN A 598 -9.56 0.78 -2.11
C GLN A 598 -9.49 0.80 -0.57
N ILE A 599 -8.57 1.59 -0.01
CA ILE A 599 -8.32 1.71 1.43
C ILE A 599 -9.24 2.77 2.06
N PHE A 600 -9.40 3.91 1.39
CA PHE A 600 -10.10 5.10 1.86
C PHE A 600 -11.16 5.54 0.84
N ARG A 601 -12.44 5.39 1.21
CA ARG A 601 -13.59 5.64 0.30
C ARG A 601 -13.79 7.11 -0.08
N ASN A 602 -13.36 8.04 0.78
CA ASN A 602 -13.72 9.45 0.69
C ASN A 602 -12.62 10.33 0.05
N THR A 603 -11.38 9.87 0.00
CA THR A 603 -10.24 10.62 -0.55
C THR A 603 -10.20 10.60 -2.07
N ARG A 604 -9.63 11.65 -2.67
CA ARG A 604 -9.31 11.71 -4.11
C ARG A 604 -8.08 10.84 -4.41
N THR A 605 -8.08 10.14 -5.54
CA THR A 605 -6.89 9.47 -6.08
C THR A 605 -5.88 10.51 -6.55
N LYS A 606 -4.62 10.42 -6.13
CA LYS A 606 -3.57 11.32 -6.62
C LYS A 606 -3.16 10.89 -8.02
N SER A 607 -3.04 11.85 -8.94
CA SER A 607 -2.59 11.64 -10.32
C SER A 607 -1.58 12.72 -10.68
N LEU A 608 -0.63 12.41 -11.56
CA LEU A 608 0.29 13.41 -12.09
C LEU A 608 -0.50 14.50 -12.82
N LEU A 609 -0.19 15.76 -12.55
CA LEU A 609 -0.82 16.89 -13.22
C LEU A 609 -0.18 17.04 -14.62
N PRO A 610 -1.00 17.16 -15.69
CA PRO A 610 -0.47 17.24 -17.04
C PRO A 610 0.26 18.56 -17.24
N SER A 611 1.56 18.47 -17.50
CA SER A 611 2.40 19.58 -17.95
C SER A 611 3.02 19.21 -19.32
N PRO A 612 3.49 20.19 -20.11
CA PRO A 612 4.08 19.92 -21.44
C PRO A 612 5.37 19.08 -21.38
N ILE A 613 5.88 18.80 -20.18
CA ILE A 613 7.17 18.18 -19.86
C ILE A 613 7.01 16.77 -19.27
N LEU A 614 5.78 16.32 -19.02
CA LEU A 614 5.53 15.00 -18.43
C LEU A 614 6.04 13.86 -19.32
N ASN A 615 6.99 13.06 -18.82
CA ASN A 615 7.51 11.89 -19.53
C ASN A 615 6.48 10.76 -19.53
N SER A 616 5.78 10.57 -20.65
CA SER A 616 4.80 9.49 -20.82
C SER A 616 5.39 8.06 -20.76
N ASN A 617 6.71 7.90 -20.94
CA ASN A 617 7.41 6.62 -20.91
C ASN A 617 8.59 6.68 -19.91
N LYS A 618 8.36 6.20 -18.68
CA LYS A 618 9.32 6.27 -17.57
C LYS A 618 10.59 5.42 -17.77
N ASP A 619 10.51 4.35 -18.57
CA ASP A 619 11.62 3.41 -18.81
C ASP A 619 12.81 4.03 -19.58
N ASN A 620 12.64 5.21 -20.19
CA ASN A 620 13.64 5.85 -21.07
C ASN A 620 14.44 6.99 -20.41
N LEU A 621 14.44 7.11 -19.07
CA LEU A 621 15.27 8.10 -18.37
C LEU A 621 16.77 7.85 -18.63
N LYS A 622 17.39 8.73 -19.43
CA LYS A 622 18.83 8.62 -19.75
C LYS A 622 19.66 9.08 -18.55
N VAL A 623 20.50 8.19 -18.05
CA VAL A 623 21.48 8.51 -17.01
C VAL A 623 22.71 9.13 -17.68
N ILE A 624 23.10 10.32 -17.25
CA ILE A 624 24.33 10.99 -17.71
C ILE A 624 25.41 10.81 -16.63
N ASN A 625 26.59 10.37 -17.05
CA ASN A 625 27.77 10.34 -16.19
C ASN A 625 28.38 11.75 -16.12
N ASP A 626 28.68 12.22 -14.90
CA ASP A 626 29.22 13.57 -14.62
C ASP A 626 30.68 13.80 -15.11
N GLY A 627 31.15 13.02 -16.11
CA GLY A 627 32.51 13.07 -16.66
C GLY A 627 32.71 14.00 -17.86
N ALA A 628 31.67 14.75 -18.28
CA ALA A 628 31.68 15.58 -19.50
C ALA A 628 31.49 17.09 -19.24
N THR A 629 31.66 17.55 -18.01
CA THR A 629 31.49 18.98 -17.64
C THR A 629 32.55 19.44 -16.64
N SER A 630 33.82 19.38 -17.04
CA SER A 630 34.89 20.12 -16.36
C SER A 630 34.72 21.63 -16.60
N LEU A 631 34.42 22.36 -15.54
CA LEU A 631 34.38 23.83 -15.52
C LEU A 631 35.71 24.42 -16.01
N ASN A 632 35.67 25.25 -17.06
CA ASN A 632 36.76 26.15 -17.43
C ASN A 632 36.27 27.59 -17.29
N PHE A 633 36.75 28.28 -16.24
CA PHE A 633 36.61 29.72 -16.09
C PHE A 633 38.02 30.32 -16.11
N ASP A 634 38.22 31.32 -16.97
CA ASP A 634 39.40 32.19 -17.15
C ASP A 634 40.80 31.55 -17.29
N VAL A 635 41.40 31.70 -18.47
CA VAL A 635 42.48 32.69 -18.71
C VAL A 635 42.43 33.19 -20.16
N PHE A 636 42.65 34.49 -20.34
CA PHE A 636 42.89 35.20 -21.59
C PHE A 636 43.81 34.47 -22.60
N ASP A 637 43.40 34.38 -23.87
CA ASP A 637 44.16 35.09 -24.93
C ASP A 637 43.32 35.37 -26.20
N LYS A 638 43.85 36.21 -27.10
CA LYS A 638 43.09 37.00 -28.09
C LYS A 638 43.09 36.46 -29.54
N VAL A 639 41.94 36.59 -30.25
CA VAL A 639 41.72 37.26 -31.59
C VAL A 639 42.59 36.82 -32.82
N PRO A 640 42.09 36.73 -34.09
CA PRO A 640 40.72 36.55 -34.65
C PRO A 640 40.62 35.57 -35.88
N GLU A 641 39.41 35.48 -36.46
CA GLU A 641 39.00 35.30 -37.89
C GLU A 641 39.99 34.77 -38.96
N TRP A 642 39.52 33.80 -39.79
CA TRP A 642 39.30 34.01 -41.26
C TRP A 642 38.48 32.86 -41.91
N GLU A 643 37.89 33.14 -43.09
CA GLU A 643 37.01 32.25 -43.88
C GLU A 643 37.76 31.34 -44.87
N THR A 644 37.18 30.18 -45.23
CA THR A 644 37.22 29.53 -46.58
C THR A 644 36.46 28.18 -46.46
N ILE A 645 35.39 27.85 -47.19
CA ILE A 645 35.09 27.82 -48.64
C ILE A 645 35.64 26.56 -49.35
N ASP A 646 34.67 25.74 -49.80
CA ASP A 646 34.61 24.84 -50.96
C ASP A 646 35.00 23.33 -50.97
N HIS A 647 33.92 22.55 -51.22
CA HIS A 647 33.68 21.54 -52.29
C HIS A 647 34.04 20.03 -52.18
N ASN A 648 32.97 19.24 -52.39
CA ASN A 648 32.84 17.90 -53.00
C ASN A 648 33.47 16.68 -52.28
N ASP A 649 32.80 15.51 -52.19
CA ASP A 649 32.12 14.84 -53.30
C ASP A 649 30.91 13.92 -52.94
N ASN A 650 30.17 13.60 -54.01
CA ASN A 650 29.10 12.60 -54.26
C ASN A 650 29.21 11.23 -53.54
N ALA A 651 28.17 10.39 -53.36
CA ALA A 651 26.71 10.39 -53.62
C ALA A 651 26.05 9.26 -52.77
N THR A 652 24.75 9.25 -52.44
CA THR A 652 23.64 8.80 -53.33
C THR A 652 22.29 8.98 -52.62
N LEU A 653 21.24 9.36 -53.36
CA LEU A 653 19.89 9.59 -52.80
C LEU A 653 18.81 9.50 -53.89
N ALA A 654 17.82 8.59 -53.73
CA ALA A 654 16.51 8.62 -54.39
C ALA A 654 15.53 7.70 -53.62
N SER A 655 14.34 8.05 -53.13
CA SER A 655 13.27 9.00 -53.53
C SER A 655 12.14 8.38 -54.38
N SER A 656 10.95 8.26 -53.79
CA SER A 656 9.61 8.60 -54.35
C SER A 656 8.54 8.13 -53.36
N ARG A 657 7.66 8.97 -52.80
CA ARG A 657 6.52 9.77 -53.33
C ARG A 657 5.19 8.99 -53.45
N ARG A 658 4.14 9.65 -52.97
CA ARG A 658 2.74 9.18 -52.78
C ARG A 658 1.92 9.15 -54.07
N THR A 659 0.85 8.35 -54.07
CA THR A 659 -0.41 8.64 -54.78
C THR A 659 -1.62 8.39 -53.85
N LYS A 660 -2.69 9.17 -54.04
CA LYS A 660 -4.05 8.95 -53.46
C LYS A 660 -4.86 8.12 -54.48
N THR A 661 -5.83 7.27 -54.12
CA THR A 661 -7.21 7.58 -53.67
C THR A 661 -7.90 6.28 -53.15
N MET A 662 -9.12 6.21 -52.61
CA MET A 662 -10.23 7.16 -52.39
C MET A 662 -10.96 6.82 -51.06
N MET A 663 -12.23 7.24 -50.88
CA MET A 663 -13.09 7.04 -49.69
C MET A 663 -13.86 5.70 -49.67
N ASN A 664 -14.17 5.21 -48.45
CA ASN A 664 -15.54 4.88 -48.04
C ASN A 664 -15.62 4.72 -46.50
N ASP A 665 -16.73 5.16 -45.91
CA ASP A 665 -16.94 5.29 -44.46
C ASP A 665 -17.01 3.95 -43.71
N TYR A 666 -16.51 3.91 -42.46
CA TYR A 666 -17.20 3.32 -41.30
C TYR A 666 -16.51 3.72 -39.97
N ASP A 667 -16.69 4.97 -39.56
CA ASP A 667 -16.42 5.39 -38.18
C ASP A 667 -17.58 4.97 -37.25
N LYS A 668 -17.31 4.06 -36.32
CA LYS A 668 -17.95 3.94 -34.97
C LYS A 668 -17.45 2.69 -34.21
N PRO A 669 -16.69 2.83 -33.12
CA PRO A 669 -16.50 1.73 -32.17
C PRO A 669 -17.84 1.43 -31.46
N ALA A 670 -18.14 0.14 -31.27
CA ALA A 670 -19.42 -0.29 -30.72
C ALA A 670 -19.51 -0.11 -29.20
N GLU A 671 -20.10 1.00 -28.76
CA GLU A 671 -20.59 1.13 -27.38
C GLU A 671 -21.66 0.04 -27.09
N LYS A 672 -21.31 -0.92 -26.23
CA LYS A 672 -22.30 -1.76 -25.52
C LYS A 672 -22.27 -1.46 -24.03
N VAL A 673 -22.73 -0.26 -23.70
CA VAL A 673 -23.17 0.06 -22.33
C VAL A 673 -24.39 -0.78 -22.01
N ASN A 674 -24.21 -1.85 -21.23
CA ASN A 674 -25.31 -2.63 -20.69
C ASN A 674 -26.01 -1.85 -19.57
N HIS A 675 -26.87 -0.91 -19.96
CA HIS A 675 -27.77 -0.21 -19.05
C HIS A 675 -28.69 -1.20 -18.34
N LEU A 676 -28.59 -1.26 -17.00
CA LEU A 676 -29.52 -1.98 -16.14
C LEU A 676 -30.95 -1.43 -16.34
N LYS A 677 -31.83 -2.22 -16.98
CA LYS A 677 -33.24 -1.88 -17.20
C LYS A 677 -34.04 -1.90 -15.90
N GLY A 678 -33.92 -0.81 -15.12
CA GLY A 678 -34.83 -0.50 -14.01
C GLY A 678 -36.22 -0.14 -14.54
N ARG A 679 -37.15 -1.10 -14.52
CA ARG A 679 -38.53 -0.91 -15.01
C ARG A 679 -39.36 -0.09 -14.01
N ARG A 680 -39.29 1.25 -14.10
CA ARG A 680 -40.20 2.15 -13.37
C ARG A 680 -41.66 1.86 -13.75
N LYS A 681 -42.46 1.46 -12.77
CA LYS A 681 -43.92 1.68 -12.76
C LYS A 681 -44.24 2.67 -11.65
N SER A 682 -45.01 3.69 -11.98
CA SER A 682 -45.47 4.74 -11.06
C SER A 682 -46.79 4.36 -10.40
N SER A 683 -46.83 4.36 -9.07
CA SER A 683 -48.04 4.67 -8.31
C SER A 683 -47.66 5.22 -6.93
N SER A 684 -48.40 6.21 -6.48
CA SER A 684 -48.16 6.99 -5.26
C SER A 684 -48.81 6.37 -4.01
N ALA A 685 -48.28 6.79 -2.85
CA ALA A 685 -48.93 6.92 -1.52
C ALA A 685 -48.39 6.05 -0.38
N GLY A 686 -48.23 6.67 0.81
CA GLY A 686 -48.18 6.02 2.13
C GLY A 686 -46.79 5.84 2.78
N PRO A 687 -46.53 6.42 3.97
CA PRO A 687 -45.30 6.18 4.73
C PRO A 687 -45.44 5.05 5.75
N SER A 688 -44.44 4.18 5.92
CA SER A 688 -44.22 3.43 7.18
C SER A 688 -42.88 2.69 7.28
N ALA A 689 -42.33 2.69 8.50
CA ALA A 689 -41.44 1.69 9.10
C ALA A 689 -40.12 1.28 8.38
N LEU A 690 -39.05 2.04 8.61
CA LEU A 690 -37.70 1.47 8.62
C LEU A 690 -37.55 0.46 9.77
N THR A 691 -37.33 -0.81 9.46
CA THR A 691 -36.80 -1.79 10.44
C THR A 691 -35.56 -2.48 9.88
N ARG A 692 -34.43 -2.32 10.57
CA ARG A 692 -33.15 -2.97 10.24
C ARG A 692 -33.25 -4.47 10.53
N LYS A 693 -32.97 -5.34 9.55
CA LYS A 693 -32.73 -6.76 9.81
C LYS A 693 -31.28 -6.97 10.29
N PRO A 694 -31.05 -7.60 11.46
CA PRO A 694 -29.70 -7.97 11.90
C PRO A 694 -29.18 -9.22 11.17
N SER A 695 -27.86 -9.40 11.23
CA SER A 695 -27.08 -10.42 10.51
C SER A 695 -27.30 -11.87 11.00
N MET A 696 -27.03 -12.83 10.10
CA MET A 696 -27.32 -14.27 10.27
C MET A 696 -26.34 -15.02 11.20
N LEU A 697 -26.06 -14.51 12.40
CA LEU A 697 -25.09 -15.11 13.34
C LEU A 697 -25.65 -15.52 14.71
N VAL A 698 -26.98 -15.49 14.89
CA VAL A 698 -27.64 -15.79 16.18
C VAL A 698 -28.65 -16.97 16.08
N ARG A 699 -28.73 -17.67 14.94
CA ARG A 699 -29.74 -18.74 14.70
C ARG A 699 -29.26 -20.19 14.99
N LYS A 700 -28.22 -20.35 15.81
CA LYS A 700 -27.78 -21.63 16.37
C LYS A 700 -27.69 -21.54 17.91
N LEU A 701 -28.83 -21.38 18.57
CA LEU A 701 -29.08 -21.73 19.98
C LEU A 701 -30.58 -21.56 20.22
N SER A 702 -31.20 -22.54 20.89
CA SER A 702 -32.67 -22.70 21.05
C SER A 702 -33.45 -22.99 19.76
N MET A 703 -33.94 -24.23 19.64
CA MET A 703 -35.37 -24.55 19.71
C MET A 703 -35.50 -26.08 19.87
N LYS A 704 -35.97 -26.54 21.03
CA LYS A 704 -36.33 -27.95 21.26
C LYS A 704 -37.69 -28.25 20.59
N LYS A 705 -37.86 -29.48 20.09
CA LYS A 705 -39.18 -30.14 19.86
C LYS A 705 -39.96 -30.23 21.19
N PRO A 706 -41.28 -30.55 21.24
CA PRO A 706 -42.20 -31.16 20.24
C PRO A 706 -43.42 -30.23 19.91
N PHE A 707 -44.45 -30.59 19.13
CA PHE A 707 -44.97 -31.87 18.63
C PHE A 707 -45.13 -31.87 17.11
#